data_AF-W6MC70-F1
#
_entry.id   AF-W6MC70-F1
#
_cell.length_a   1.000
_cell.length_b   1.000
_cell.length_c   1.000
_cell.angle_alpha   90.00
_cell.angle_beta   90.00
_cell.angle_gamma   90.00
#
_symmetry.space_group_name_H-M   'P 1'
#
loop_
_entity.id
_entity.type
_entity.pdbx_description
1 polymer ?
#
loop_
_entity_poly.entity_id
_entity_poly.type
_entity_poly.pdbx_seq_one_letter_code
_entity_poly.pdbx_strand_id
1 'polypeptide(L)'
;MTLPRFLHANPVTALTTLDDDDTIAYRALLGRWLIDLALLLGWVRTGHRRHPFHHHRCWDNDEFMALTGLAEGDDVEPDEREEEDEDQRGRFQSDERLPQRLQQRRAELAQITLSPDLPLVRNLNLLAALLGLSEAELAVLCFAVFLRGDRTFQRAIAQNSQSTSTPFLHKLLARLTGLLQDDIRAALSSTSTLITTGLVEIAAHSVDLEDKLDVWKSLSNILFTPHADAEALMACFLKRSPRRTLTLANFPHLQRDTAAAVGLLRAALDNKIPGANLLLYGPPGVGKTEYAAVLAAAVGADLYEVDYADEDGDPIRGERRLRAFTLGQRLLARHDNALLLFDEVEDVFEHDPFADLFGGRRGRAAGGKAWINRTLENNPVPALWLTNDADSMNRAYLRRFDYAIRFTVPPQSVRIEIARHHLGDWAGEDDWLARIAAHEHLTPAQLERAAKLARHAGNGDLEANRALVQQALDRSATLLRQKRAPARNVVPTGYDLRFLNVDQDIPRLIAALQRRPHGVFCFHGPAGTGKSELARHIADQLEKPLLVKRASDLLDMYVGQTEQRIAAMFDDARQRDAVLVLDEADSFLRDRRGARHSWEVTQVNELLTQMEAFDGIFIATTNLMESLDAASLRRFPWKIRFDWLKPGQRWGLFAQEFVRLGGDLAEALAWKEPVLRLDRLAPGDVAAVVRQYELWDETPSAGEFYRRLATEVAAKAAIGEAGTANRRSTVS
;
A
#
# COMPACT_ATOMS: atom_id res chain seq x y z
N MET A 1 -24.24 3.17 -32.91
CA MET A 1 -23.55 4.19 -33.72
C MET A 1 -23.23 3.57 -35.06
N THR A 2 -23.49 4.28 -36.16
CA THR A 2 -23.02 3.90 -37.50
C THR A 2 -21.49 3.83 -37.51
N LEU A 3 -20.90 3.01 -38.36
CA LEU A 3 -19.46 3.04 -38.62
C LEU A 3 -19.00 4.51 -38.77
N PRO A 4 -17.86 4.90 -38.20
CA PRO A 4 -17.27 6.22 -38.47
C PRO A 4 -17.15 6.47 -39.96
N ARG A 5 -17.34 7.73 -40.41
CA ARG A 5 -17.30 8.06 -41.86
C ARG A 5 -16.01 7.65 -42.54
N PHE A 6 -14.91 7.65 -41.80
CA PHE A 6 -13.60 7.21 -42.30
C PHE A 6 -13.52 5.68 -42.55
N LEU A 7 -14.46 4.88 -42.04
CA LEU A 7 -14.57 3.44 -42.25
C LEU A 7 -15.66 3.03 -43.28
N HIS A 8 -16.36 3.99 -43.91
CA HIS A 8 -17.49 3.74 -44.83
C HIS A 8 -17.13 3.79 -46.34
N ALA A 9 -17.65 2.83 -47.13
CA ALA A 9 -17.78 2.77 -48.61
C ALA A 9 -18.49 1.47 -49.13
N ASN A 10 -19.74 1.52 -49.60
CA ASN A 10 -20.58 0.35 -49.99
C ASN A 10 -20.03 -0.57 -51.12
N PRO A 11 -20.46 -1.85 -51.21
CA PRO A 11 -19.76 -2.92 -51.95
C PRO A 11 -20.22 -3.07 -53.41
N VAL A 12 -19.30 -3.49 -54.30
CA VAL A 12 -19.47 -4.66 -55.21
C VAL A 12 -18.08 -5.24 -55.59
N THR A 13 -17.99 -6.57 -55.53
CA THR A 13 -17.00 -7.53 -56.10
C THR A 13 -15.65 -7.76 -55.41
N ALA A 14 -15.45 -9.06 -55.16
CA ALA A 14 -14.34 -9.73 -54.50
C ALA A 14 -13.03 -9.68 -55.27
N LEU A 15 -11.92 -9.70 -54.54
CA LEU A 15 -10.66 -10.26 -55.01
C LEU A 15 -10.07 -11.15 -53.91
N THR A 16 -10.16 -12.45 -54.14
CA THR A 16 -9.44 -13.52 -53.43
C THR A 16 -7.97 -13.53 -53.83
N THR A 17 -7.07 -13.55 -52.84
CA THR A 17 -6.08 -14.62 -52.50
C THR A 17 -4.82 -14.01 -51.88
N LEU A 18 -4.48 -14.44 -50.65
CA LEU A 18 -3.17 -14.90 -50.15
C LEU A 18 -3.04 -14.60 -48.64
N ASP A 19 -3.19 -15.69 -47.87
CA ASP A 19 -3.00 -16.00 -46.45
C ASP A 19 -2.40 -14.93 -45.51
N ASP A 20 -3.31 -14.32 -44.73
CA ASP A 20 -3.35 -14.32 -43.25
C ASP A 20 -4.78 -13.85 -42.90
N ASP A 21 -5.62 -14.73 -42.34
CA ASP A 21 -7.10 -14.62 -42.44
C ASP A 21 -7.70 -13.31 -41.86
N ASP A 22 -7.04 -12.67 -40.89
CA ASP A 22 -7.52 -11.40 -40.31
C ASP A 22 -6.99 -10.16 -41.03
N THR A 23 -5.77 -10.19 -41.57
CA THR A 23 -5.11 -9.04 -42.20
C THR A 23 -5.66 -8.73 -43.59
N ILE A 24 -6.14 -9.76 -44.31
CA ILE A 24 -6.77 -9.62 -45.62
C ILE A 24 -7.96 -8.67 -45.57
N ALA A 25 -8.79 -8.77 -44.52
CA ALA A 25 -9.99 -7.95 -44.39
C ALA A 25 -9.65 -6.45 -44.24
N TYR A 26 -8.52 -6.11 -43.62
CA TYR A 26 -8.10 -4.72 -43.38
C TYR A 26 -7.18 -4.15 -44.47
N ARG A 27 -6.65 -5.01 -45.36
CA ARG A 27 -5.64 -4.65 -46.38
C ARG A 27 -6.05 -3.47 -47.25
N ALA A 28 -7.33 -3.38 -47.63
CA ALA A 28 -7.82 -2.27 -48.44
C ALA A 28 -7.73 -0.91 -47.72
N LEU A 29 -8.02 -0.88 -46.42
CA LEU A 29 -7.88 0.32 -45.59
C LEU A 29 -6.41 0.70 -45.44
N LEU A 30 -5.55 -0.26 -45.10
CA LEU A 30 -4.12 -0.05 -44.93
C LEU A 30 -3.46 0.43 -46.23
N GLY A 31 -3.77 -0.21 -47.36
CA GLY A 31 -3.29 0.20 -48.68
C GLY A 31 -3.74 1.61 -49.06
N ARG A 32 -5.00 1.97 -48.77
CA ARG A 32 -5.49 3.34 -48.99
C ARG A 32 -4.72 4.37 -48.17
N TRP A 33 -4.54 4.12 -46.87
CA TRP A 33 -3.77 5.00 -45.99
C TRP A 33 -2.30 5.10 -46.40
N LEU A 34 -1.70 4.00 -46.84
CA LEU A 34 -0.31 3.99 -47.30
C LEU A 34 -0.13 4.80 -48.59
N ILE A 35 -1.08 4.74 -49.52
CA ILE A 35 -1.08 5.60 -50.71
C ILE A 35 -1.28 7.06 -50.33
N ASP A 36 -2.23 7.36 -49.43
CA ASP A 36 -2.43 8.72 -48.93
C ASP A 36 -1.14 9.26 -48.27
N LEU A 37 -0.46 8.45 -47.45
CA LEU A 37 0.84 8.79 -46.88
C LEU A 37 1.89 9.07 -47.96
N ALA A 38 2.00 8.21 -48.98
CA ALA A 38 2.95 8.38 -50.09
C ALA A 38 2.76 9.69 -50.85
N LEU A 39 1.50 10.05 -51.14
CA LEU A 39 1.15 11.30 -51.82
C LEU A 39 1.38 12.52 -50.94
N LEU A 40 1.14 12.41 -49.63
CA LEU A 40 1.26 13.51 -48.67
C LEU A 40 2.70 13.82 -48.26
N LEU A 41 3.50 12.78 -48.07
CA LEU A 41 4.91 12.85 -47.69
C LEU A 41 5.83 12.97 -48.92
N GLY A 42 5.28 12.82 -50.12
CA GLY A 42 6.04 12.97 -51.35
C GLY A 42 7.06 11.84 -51.57
N TRP A 43 6.78 10.63 -51.07
CA TRP A 43 7.62 9.44 -51.27
C TRP A 43 7.90 9.17 -52.75
N VAL A 44 6.97 9.56 -53.62
CA VAL A 44 7.05 9.47 -55.07
C VAL A 44 8.18 10.32 -55.69
N ARG A 45 8.67 11.36 -54.99
CA ARG A 45 9.68 12.31 -55.51
C ARG A 45 11.11 12.03 -55.05
N THR A 46 11.29 11.16 -54.06
CA THR A 46 12.58 10.97 -53.35
C THR A 46 13.15 9.58 -53.56
N GLY A 47 13.38 9.19 -54.82
CA GLY A 47 14.30 8.09 -55.13
C GLY A 47 15.75 8.55 -54.85
N HIS A 48 16.18 8.56 -53.59
CA HIS A 48 17.56 8.89 -53.26
C HIS A 48 18.49 7.70 -53.55
N ARG A 49 19.40 7.90 -54.52
CA ARG A 49 20.57 7.03 -54.80
C ARG A 49 21.40 6.86 -53.53
N ARG A 50 21.36 5.67 -52.91
CA ARG A 50 22.35 5.27 -51.89
C ARG A 50 23.60 4.62 -52.47
N HIS A 51 23.60 4.19 -53.74
CA HIS A 51 24.79 3.60 -54.39
C HIS A 51 24.86 3.86 -55.91
N PRO A 52 26.06 3.98 -56.54
CA PRO A 52 26.19 4.35 -57.94
C PRO A 52 25.81 3.26 -58.96
N PHE A 53 25.53 2.03 -58.52
CA PHE A 53 25.41 0.85 -59.38
C PHE A 53 24.06 0.09 -59.27
N HIS A 54 23.10 0.59 -58.49
CA HIS A 54 21.75 0.03 -58.41
C HIS A 54 20.71 1.08 -58.79
N HIS A 55 19.96 0.82 -59.87
CA HIS A 55 18.74 1.52 -60.20
C HIS A 55 17.63 1.02 -59.28
N HIS A 56 17.45 1.62 -58.10
CA HIS A 56 16.24 1.37 -57.33
C HIS A 56 15.08 2.07 -58.04
N ARG A 57 14.12 1.29 -58.55
CA ARG A 57 12.82 1.81 -58.99
C ARG A 57 12.16 2.48 -57.78
N CYS A 58 11.24 3.41 -58.01
CA CYS A 58 10.59 4.19 -56.95
C CYS A 58 9.79 3.35 -55.91
N TRP A 59 9.82 2.01 -56.02
CA TRP A 59 8.93 1.05 -55.36
C TRP A 59 9.58 -0.30 -55.04
N ASP A 60 10.88 -0.39 -54.75
CA ASP A 60 11.56 -1.65 -54.29
C ASP A 60 11.16 -2.05 -52.85
N ASN A 61 9.88 -1.87 -52.48
CA ASN A 61 9.37 -2.17 -51.14
C ASN A 61 8.26 -3.21 -51.25
N ASP A 62 8.64 -4.47 -51.01
CA ASP A 62 7.76 -5.64 -51.00
C ASP A 62 6.52 -5.41 -50.11
N GLU A 63 6.68 -4.75 -48.96
CA GLU A 63 5.59 -4.47 -48.03
C GLU A 63 4.62 -3.38 -48.54
N PHE A 64 5.12 -2.34 -49.21
CA PHE A 64 4.28 -1.30 -49.83
C PHE A 64 3.45 -1.88 -50.98
N MET A 65 4.10 -2.66 -51.84
CA MET A 65 3.44 -3.32 -52.97
C MET A 65 2.43 -4.35 -52.48
N ALA A 66 2.77 -5.11 -51.43
CA ALA A 66 1.84 -6.03 -50.80
C ALA A 66 0.58 -5.33 -50.29
N LEU A 67 0.68 -4.24 -49.51
CA LEU A 67 -0.52 -3.61 -48.95
C LEU A 67 -1.35 -2.82 -49.98
N THR A 68 -0.71 -2.21 -50.98
CA THR A 68 -1.41 -1.42 -52.01
C THR A 68 -1.95 -2.29 -53.16
N GLY A 69 -1.39 -3.49 -53.35
CA GLY A 69 -1.71 -4.36 -54.48
C GLY A 69 -1.29 -3.79 -55.84
N LEU A 70 -0.26 -2.93 -55.85
CA LEU A 70 0.43 -2.54 -57.07
C LEU A 70 1.39 -3.67 -57.48
N ALA A 71 1.50 -3.99 -58.76
CA ALA A 71 2.39 -5.03 -59.26
C ALA A 71 3.76 -4.47 -59.65
N GLU A 72 4.85 -5.21 -59.34
CA GLU A 72 6.16 -4.95 -59.92
C GLU A 72 6.11 -5.29 -61.42
N GLY A 73 6.08 -4.29 -62.31
CA GLY A 73 6.39 -4.52 -63.72
C GLY A 73 5.46 -3.98 -64.81
N ASP A 74 4.54 -3.04 -64.54
CA ASP A 74 3.84 -2.35 -65.66
C ASP A 74 4.47 -0.99 -66.02
N ASP A 75 5.79 -0.86 -65.90
CA ASP A 75 6.50 0.11 -66.73
C ASP A 75 6.64 -0.58 -68.09
N VAL A 76 5.79 -0.16 -69.03
CA VAL A 76 5.90 -0.45 -70.47
C VAL A 76 7.39 -0.48 -70.83
N GLU A 77 7.89 -1.63 -71.31
CA GLU A 77 9.21 -1.70 -71.92
C GLU A 77 9.35 -0.51 -72.86
N PRO A 78 10.41 0.32 -72.74
CA PRO A 78 10.67 1.28 -73.79
C PRO A 78 10.91 0.44 -75.05
N ASP A 79 10.01 0.57 -76.02
CA ASP A 79 10.13 -0.06 -77.33
C ASP A 79 11.57 0.19 -77.82
N GLU A 80 12.35 -0.88 -78.05
CA GLU A 80 13.78 -0.83 -78.41
C GLU A 80 14.01 -0.27 -79.84
N ARG A 81 13.22 0.71 -80.25
CA ARG A 81 13.32 1.39 -81.54
C ARG A 81 13.06 2.86 -81.39
N GLU A 82 14.02 3.55 -80.77
CA GLU A 82 14.43 4.93 -81.07
C GLU A 82 15.56 5.31 -80.09
N GLU A 83 16.72 4.68 -80.27
CA GLU A 83 17.98 5.31 -79.85
C GLU A 83 18.26 6.45 -80.83
N GLU A 84 17.95 7.68 -80.41
CA GLU A 84 18.81 8.88 -80.53
C GLU A 84 17.96 10.13 -80.19
N ASP A 85 18.46 10.90 -79.21
CA ASP A 85 17.98 12.24 -78.81
C ASP A 85 16.62 12.39 -78.09
N GLU A 86 16.43 11.85 -76.87
CA GLU A 86 15.43 12.41 -75.92
C GLU A 86 15.71 12.18 -74.42
N ASP A 87 16.96 12.38 -73.96
CA ASP A 87 17.39 12.06 -72.58
C ASP A 87 16.94 13.06 -71.47
N GLN A 88 15.85 13.80 -71.68
CA GLN A 88 15.23 14.64 -70.64
C GLN A 88 13.69 14.60 -70.62
N ARG A 89 13.01 14.29 -71.73
CA ARG A 89 11.53 14.30 -71.80
C ARG A 89 10.88 13.00 -71.31
N GLY A 90 11.52 11.85 -71.55
CA GLY A 90 11.03 10.55 -71.08
C GLY A 90 11.00 10.41 -69.55
N ARG A 91 11.99 10.98 -68.84
CA ARG A 91 12.02 11.00 -67.36
C ARG A 91 10.94 11.88 -66.73
N PHE A 92 10.57 12.99 -67.38
CA PHE A 92 9.50 13.86 -66.87
C PHE A 92 8.11 13.23 -67.06
N GLN A 93 7.90 12.44 -68.11
CA GLN A 93 6.62 11.77 -68.36
C GLN A 93 6.37 10.55 -67.46
N SER A 94 7.41 9.81 -67.06
CA SER A 94 7.28 8.69 -66.12
C SER A 94 6.97 9.16 -64.68
N ASP A 95 7.56 10.28 -64.25
CA ASP A 95 7.31 10.88 -62.92
C ASP A 95 5.87 11.44 -62.76
N GLU A 96 5.22 11.91 -63.83
CA GLU A 96 3.83 12.41 -63.77
C GLU A 96 2.77 11.29 -63.76
N ARG A 97 3.07 10.10 -64.30
CA ARG A 97 2.14 8.96 -64.35
C ARG A 97 1.97 8.27 -62.99
N LEU A 98 2.99 8.29 -62.13
CA LEU A 98 2.98 7.62 -60.84
C LEU A 98 1.97 8.20 -59.84
N PRO A 99 1.89 9.52 -59.60
CA PRO A 99 0.85 10.11 -58.77
C PRO A 99 -0.57 9.83 -59.26
N GLN A 100 -0.78 9.78 -60.59
CA GLN A 100 -2.08 9.46 -61.19
C GLN A 100 -2.46 8.00 -60.94
N ARG A 101 -1.51 7.06 -61.10
CA ARG A 101 -1.71 5.63 -60.82
C ARG A 101 -2.03 5.37 -59.34
N LEU A 102 -1.34 6.06 -58.44
CA LEU A 102 -1.64 6.01 -57.00
C LEU A 102 -3.04 6.55 -56.69
N GLN A 103 -3.43 7.67 -57.30
CA GLN A 103 -4.78 8.23 -57.12
C GLN A 103 -5.86 7.29 -57.66
N GLN A 104 -5.62 6.65 -58.80
CA GLN A 104 -6.51 5.63 -59.36
C GLN A 104 -6.63 4.43 -58.40
N ARG A 105 -5.49 3.88 -57.95
CA ARG A 105 -5.49 2.73 -57.03
C ARG A 105 -6.14 3.07 -55.68
N ARG A 106 -5.90 4.28 -55.17
CA ARG A 106 -6.56 4.80 -53.98
C ARG A 106 -8.08 4.85 -54.17
N ALA A 107 -8.56 5.27 -55.34
CA ALA A 107 -9.99 5.31 -55.66
C ALA A 107 -10.60 3.90 -55.72
N GLU A 108 -9.87 2.92 -56.27
CA GLU A 108 -10.27 1.50 -56.28
C GLU A 108 -10.36 0.94 -54.85
N LEU A 109 -9.31 1.13 -54.04
CA LEU A 109 -9.30 0.66 -52.65
C LEU A 109 -10.36 1.36 -51.79
N ALA A 110 -10.68 2.62 -52.08
CA ALA A 110 -11.74 3.36 -51.40
C ALA A 110 -13.15 2.83 -51.68
N GLN A 111 -13.35 1.94 -52.66
CA GLN A 111 -14.63 1.26 -52.91
C GLN A 111 -14.84 0.02 -52.03
N ILE A 112 -13.78 -0.44 -51.35
CA ILE A 112 -13.85 -1.64 -50.49
C ILE A 112 -14.23 -1.21 -49.07
N THR A 113 -15.34 -1.74 -48.56
CA THR A 113 -15.76 -1.52 -47.16
C THR A 113 -15.22 -2.55 -46.21
N LEU A 114 -15.01 -2.11 -44.97
CA LEU A 114 -14.84 -3.00 -43.84
C LEU A 114 -16.21 -3.44 -43.31
N SER A 115 -16.37 -4.73 -43.06
CA SER A 115 -17.55 -5.24 -42.37
C SER A 115 -17.60 -4.70 -40.94
N PRO A 116 -18.77 -4.26 -40.43
CA PRO A 116 -18.93 -3.84 -39.04
C PRO A 116 -18.67 -4.97 -38.04
N ASP A 117 -18.78 -6.23 -38.49
CA ASP A 117 -18.60 -7.43 -37.66
C ASP A 117 -17.12 -7.80 -37.47
N LEU A 118 -16.21 -7.12 -38.18
CA LEU A 118 -14.78 -7.33 -38.00
C LEU A 118 -14.39 -7.02 -36.55
N PRO A 119 -13.58 -7.88 -35.89
CA PRO A 119 -13.25 -7.74 -34.47
C PRO A 119 -12.78 -6.35 -34.09
N LEU A 120 -11.83 -5.78 -34.84
CA LEU A 120 -11.29 -4.44 -34.58
C LEU A 120 -12.36 -3.36 -34.64
N VAL A 121 -13.19 -3.37 -35.68
CA VAL A 121 -14.22 -2.35 -35.88
C VAL A 121 -15.27 -2.43 -34.77
N ARG A 122 -15.71 -3.64 -34.44
CA ARG A 122 -16.67 -3.87 -33.37
C ARG A 122 -16.11 -3.44 -32.02
N ASN A 123 -14.88 -3.83 -31.70
CA ASN A 123 -14.22 -3.53 -30.43
C ASN A 123 -13.91 -2.04 -30.26
N LEU A 124 -13.47 -1.36 -31.33
CA LEU A 124 -13.28 0.09 -31.33
C LEU A 124 -14.60 0.83 -31.07
N ASN A 125 -15.71 0.39 -31.65
CA ASN A 125 -17.03 0.97 -31.40
C ASN A 125 -17.52 0.72 -29.97
N LEU A 126 -17.29 -0.47 -29.42
CA LEU A 126 -17.58 -0.78 -28.02
C LEU A 126 -16.77 0.12 -27.08
N LEU A 127 -15.46 0.22 -27.30
CA LEU A 127 -14.57 1.07 -26.50
C LEU A 127 -14.92 2.55 -26.62
N ALA A 128 -15.27 3.02 -27.81
CA ALA A 128 -15.74 4.39 -28.03
C ALA A 128 -17.03 4.69 -27.26
N ALA A 129 -17.98 3.74 -27.25
CA ALA A 129 -19.22 3.88 -26.50
C ALA A 129 -19.01 3.89 -24.98
N LEU A 130 -18.07 3.06 -24.48
CA LEU A 130 -17.70 3.00 -23.07
C LEU A 130 -17.02 4.29 -22.60
N LEU A 131 -16.04 4.78 -23.36
CA LEU A 131 -15.24 5.95 -22.98
C LEU A 131 -15.82 7.29 -23.42
N GLY A 132 -16.85 7.29 -24.26
CA GLY A 132 -17.44 8.49 -24.86
C GLY A 132 -16.49 9.19 -25.83
N LEU A 133 -15.76 8.42 -26.64
CA LEU A 133 -14.80 8.97 -27.61
C LEU A 133 -15.52 9.74 -28.72
N SER A 134 -14.96 10.89 -29.08
CA SER A 134 -15.33 11.63 -30.29
C SER A 134 -14.92 10.89 -31.57
N GLU A 135 -15.49 11.28 -32.72
CA GLU A 135 -15.12 10.70 -34.01
C GLU A 135 -13.62 10.88 -34.32
N ALA A 136 -13.04 12.03 -33.95
CA ALA A 136 -11.62 12.30 -34.08
C ALA A 136 -10.75 11.43 -33.17
N GLU A 137 -11.15 11.24 -31.91
CA GLU A 137 -10.44 10.33 -31.00
C GLU A 137 -10.49 8.88 -31.49
N LEU A 138 -11.65 8.42 -31.95
CA LEU A 138 -11.79 7.09 -32.50
C LEU A 138 -10.91 6.89 -33.75
N ALA A 139 -10.82 7.89 -34.61
CA ALA A 139 -9.99 7.86 -35.82
C ALA A 139 -8.49 7.81 -35.50
N VAL A 140 -8.03 8.63 -34.55
CA VAL A 140 -6.65 8.64 -34.06
C VAL A 140 -6.30 7.28 -33.44
N LEU A 141 -7.17 6.74 -32.58
CA LEU A 141 -6.98 5.45 -31.95
C LEU A 141 -6.88 4.32 -32.98
N CYS A 142 -7.79 4.30 -33.96
CA CYS A 142 -7.79 3.31 -35.03
C CYS A 142 -6.47 3.34 -35.81
N PHE A 143 -6.01 4.52 -36.22
CA PHE A 143 -4.73 4.67 -36.91
C PHE A 143 -3.55 4.20 -36.06
N ALA A 144 -3.50 4.59 -34.77
CA ALA A 144 -2.42 4.21 -33.87
C ALA A 144 -2.37 2.68 -33.62
N VAL A 145 -3.54 2.04 -33.46
CA VAL A 145 -3.66 0.59 -33.27
C VAL A 145 -3.15 -0.18 -34.49
N PHE A 146 -3.47 0.28 -35.72
CA PHE A 146 -2.92 -0.32 -36.94
C PHE A 146 -1.43 -0.06 -37.10
N LEU A 147 -0.97 1.16 -36.83
CA LEU A 147 0.44 1.55 -36.93
C LEU A 147 1.35 0.68 -36.04
N ARG A 148 0.87 0.28 -34.86
CA ARG A 148 1.61 -0.59 -33.93
C ARG A 148 1.26 -2.07 -34.05
N GLY A 149 0.05 -2.40 -34.50
CA GLY A 149 -0.47 -3.77 -34.57
C GLY A 149 -0.12 -4.52 -35.85
N ASP A 150 0.03 -3.83 -36.98
CA ASP A 150 0.36 -4.43 -38.28
C ASP A 150 1.83 -4.16 -38.65
N ARG A 151 2.65 -5.23 -38.61
CA ARG A 151 4.09 -5.15 -38.90
C ARG A 151 4.38 -4.74 -40.34
N THR A 152 3.56 -5.17 -41.30
CA THR A 152 3.74 -4.87 -42.72
C THR A 152 3.51 -3.37 -42.96
N PHE A 153 2.45 -2.82 -42.36
CA PHE A 153 2.11 -1.41 -42.44
C PHE A 153 3.16 -0.54 -41.75
N GLN A 154 3.61 -0.92 -40.55
CA GLN A 154 4.67 -0.22 -39.83
C GLN A 154 5.97 -0.18 -40.65
N ARG A 155 6.41 -1.32 -41.20
CA ARG A 155 7.64 -1.41 -42.00
C ARG A 155 7.57 -0.59 -43.28
N ALA A 156 6.43 -0.61 -43.97
CA ALA A 156 6.24 0.18 -45.19
C ALA A 156 6.38 1.69 -44.92
N ILE A 157 5.92 2.16 -43.76
CA ILE A 157 6.09 3.54 -43.30
C ILE A 157 7.55 3.81 -42.91
N ALA A 158 8.16 2.94 -42.10
CA ALA A 158 9.49 3.15 -41.55
C ALA A 158 10.59 3.26 -42.63
N GLN A 159 10.49 2.47 -43.69
CA GLN A 159 11.41 2.52 -44.82
C GLN A 159 11.37 3.86 -45.58
N ASN A 160 10.28 4.61 -45.45
CA ASN A 160 10.06 5.91 -46.07
C ASN A 160 9.85 7.03 -45.02
N SER A 161 10.30 6.82 -43.78
CA SER A 161 10.06 7.75 -42.69
C SER A 161 10.65 9.14 -42.98
N GLN A 162 9.90 10.17 -42.59
CA GLN A 162 10.31 11.56 -42.63
C GLN A 162 10.06 12.21 -41.28
N SER A 163 10.83 13.26 -41.00
CA SER A 163 10.71 14.03 -39.77
C SER A 163 9.29 14.55 -39.55
N THR A 164 8.60 14.00 -38.56
CA THR A 164 7.20 14.25 -38.24
C THR A 164 7.09 15.07 -36.95
N SER A 165 6.90 16.38 -37.13
CA SER A 165 6.57 17.28 -36.02
C SER A 165 5.12 17.07 -35.56
N THR A 166 4.78 17.41 -34.30
CA THR A 166 3.40 17.29 -33.79
C THR A 166 2.36 18.07 -34.60
N PRO A 167 2.61 19.33 -35.04
CA PRO A 167 1.67 20.04 -35.92
C PRO A 167 1.49 19.34 -37.28
N PHE A 168 2.56 18.72 -37.78
CA PHE A 168 2.51 17.97 -39.03
C PHE A 168 1.72 16.67 -38.87
N LEU A 169 1.87 15.96 -37.75
CA LEU A 169 1.06 14.81 -37.37
C LEU A 169 -0.44 15.14 -37.38
N HIS A 170 -0.83 16.29 -36.81
CA HIS A 170 -2.23 16.72 -36.84
C HIS A 170 -2.75 16.90 -38.27
N LYS A 171 -1.97 17.56 -39.13
CA LYS A 171 -2.32 17.77 -40.55
C LYS A 171 -2.41 16.45 -41.31
N LEU A 172 -1.51 15.52 -41.01
CA LEU A 172 -1.45 14.21 -41.64
C LEU A 172 -2.70 13.40 -41.30
N LEU A 173 -2.99 13.22 -40.00
CA LEU A 173 -4.17 12.49 -39.53
C LEU A 173 -5.47 13.12 -40.02
N ALA A 174 -5.58 14.45 -40.06
CA ALA A 174 -6.74 15.14 -40.61
C ALA A 174 -6.98 14.79 -42.08
N ARG A 175 -5.92 14.70 -42.90
CA ARG A 175 -6.04 14.31 -44.31
C ARG A 175 -6.34 12.82 -44.50
N LEU A 176 -5.74 11.95 -43.67
CA LEU A 176 -5.99 10.49 -43.72
C LEU A 176 -7.42 10.14 -43.32
N THR A 177 -7.95 10.81 -42.30
CA THR A 177 -9.28 10.55 -41.74
C THR A 177 -10.39 11.34 -42.43
N GLY A 178 -10.04 12.45 -43.10
CA GLY A 178 -11.00 13.39 -43.68
C GLY A 178 -11.67 14.31 -42.66
N LEU A 179 -11.18 14.35 -41.42
CA LEU A 179 -11.69 15.18 -40.33
C LEU A 179 -11.01 16.55 -40.29
N LEU A 180 -11.61 17.50 -39.55
CA LEU A 180 -11.03 18.82 -39.36
C LEU A 180 -9.75 18.72 -38.53
N GLN A 181 -8.72 19.50 -38.92
CA GLN A 181 -7.45 19.52 -38.21
C GLN A 181 -7.60 19.97 -36.75
N ASP A 182 -8.56 20.84 -36.45
CA ASP A 182 -8.86 21.28 -35.09
C ASP A 182 -9.40 20.16 -34.21
N ASP A 183 -10.23 19.26 -34.75
CA ASP A 183 -10.77 18.11 -34.02
C ASP A 183 -9.67 17.09 -33.71
N ILE A 184 -8.75 16.85 -34.66
CA ILE A 184 -7.57 16.00 -34.44
C ILE A 184 -6.65 16.61 -33.38
N ARG A 185 -6.42 17.93 -33.45
CA ARG A 185 -5.64 18.65 -32.43
C ARG A 185 -6.27 18.53 -31.05
N ALA A 186 -7.61 18.59 -30.96
CA ALA A 186 -8.32 18.37 -29.71
C ALA A 186 -8.17 16.93 -29.20
N ALA A 187 -8.28 15.94 -30.09
CA ALA A 187 -8.12 14.51 -29.78
C ALA A 187 -6.70 14.14 -29.27
N LEU A 188 -5.67 14.83 -29.74
CA LEU A 188 -4.26 14.66 -29.32
C LEU A 188 -3.82 15.63 -28.22
N SER A 189 -4.74 16.42 -27.65
CA SER A 189 -4.43 17.34 -26.56
C SER A 189 -4.20 16.59 -25.24
N SER A 190 -3.42 17.18 -24.32
CA SER A 190 -3.17 16.59 -22.99
C SER A 190 -4.41 16.48 -22.11
N THR A 191 -5.53 17.08 -22.52
CA THR A 191 -6.82 17.02 -21.83
C THR A 191 -7.81 16.05 -22.47
N SER A 192 -7.46 15.44 -23.62
CA SER A 192 -8.35 14.52 -24.33
C SER A 192 -8.52 13.20 -23.59
N THR A 193 -9.55 12.45 -23.96
CA THR A 193 -9.78 11.13 -23.37
C THR A 193 -8.64 10.18 -23.68
N LEU A 194 -8.22 10.10 -24.94
CA LEU A 194 -7.17 9.19 -25.39
C LEU A 194 -5.86 9.33 -24.63
N ILE A 195 -5.40 10.58 -24.45
CA ILE A 195 -4.12 10.86 -23.82
C ILE A 195 -4.23 10.67 -22.31
N THR A 196 -5.33 11.12 -21.69
CA THR A 196 -5.51 10.99 -20.23
C THR A 196 -5.72 9.55 -19.76
N THR A 197 -6.32 8.68 -20.58
CA THR A 197 -6.45 7.26 -20.28
C THR A 197 -5.20 6.45 -20.65
N GLY A 198 -4.22 7.05 -21.34
CA GLY A 198 -3.01 6.35 -21.78
C GLY A 198 -3.22 5.31 -22.88
N LEU A 199 -4.36 5.34 -23.58
CA LEU A 199 -4.60 4.43 -24.70
C LEU A 199 -3.69 4.76 -25.88
N VAL A 200 -3.41 6.06 -26.07
CA VAL A 200 -2.48 6.58 -27.06
C VAL A 200 -1.48 7.49 -26.36
N GLU A 201 -0.21 7.34 -26.69
CA GLU A 201 0.86 8.20 -26.20
C GLU A 201 1.55 8.91 -27.38
N ILE A 202 1.97 10.15 -27.17
CA ILE A 202 2.71 10.91 -28.17
C ILE A 202 4.16 11.02 -27.70
N ALA A 203 5.07 10.37 -28.42
CA ALA A 203 6.49 10.43 -28.11
C ALA A 203 7.04 11.84 -28.39
N ALA A 204 7.41 12.55 -27.31
CA ALA A 204 7.91 13.93 -27.42
C ALA A 204 9.19 14.02 -28.26
N HIS A 205 10.08 13.03 -28.13
CA HIS A 205 11.42 13.03 -28.73
C HIS A 205 11.53 12.25 -30.03
N SER A 206 10.52 11.44 -30.38
CA SER A 206 10.55 10.73 -31.66
C SER A 206 10.40 11.71 -32.82
N VAL A 207 11.15 11.47 -33.88
CA VAL A 207 11.09 12.25 -35.12
C VAL A 207 10.39 11.45 -36.22
N ASP A 208 10.26 10.14 -36.06
CA ASP A 208 9.71 9.22 -37.05
C ASP A 208 8.23 8.96 -36.77
N LEU A 209 7.40 8.87 -37.81
CA LEU A 209 5.94 8.75 -37.67
C LEU A 209 5.56 7.48 -36.91
N GLU A 210 6.20 6.36 -37.25
CA GLU A 210 6.00 5.02 -36.67
C GLU A 210 6.29 4.95 -35.17
N ASP A 211 7.11 5.87 -34.67
CA ASP A 211 7.49 5.98 -33.27
C ASP A 211 6.89 7.22 -32.58
N LYS A 212 6.17 8.06 -33.33
CA LYS A 212 5.56 9.29 -32.80
C LYS A 212 4.28 9.01 -32.04
N LEU A 213 3.49 8.06 -32.54
CA LEU A 213 2.26 7.59 -31.94
C LEU A 213 2.50 6.19 -31.39
N ASP A 214 2.36 6.06 -30.08
CA ASP A 214 2.38 4.77 -29.42
C ASP A 214 1.00 4.41 -28.87
N VAL A 215 0.76 3.12 -28.66
CA VAL A 215 -0.42 2.61 -27.98
C VAL A 215 0.02 1.77 -26.79
N TRP A 216 -0.90 1.53 -25.86
CA TRP A 216 -0.65 0.57 -24.80
C TRP A 216 -0.27 -0.80 -25.41
N LYS A 217 0.83 -1.41 -24.94
CA LYS A 217 1.54 -2.56 -25.55
C LYS A 217 0.63 -3.72 -26.03
N SER A 218 -0.52 -3.93 -25.39
CA SER A 218 -1.45 -5.04 -25.71
C SER A 218 -2.81 -4.59 -26.22
N LEU A 219 -3.01 -3.27 -26.36
CA LEU A 219 -4.26 -2.71 -26.88
C LEU A 219 -4.57 -3.23 -28.28
N SER A 220 -3.56 -3.33 -29.15
CA SER A 220 -3.76 -3.88 -30.50
C SER A 220 -4.26 -5.32 -30.43
N ASN A 221 -3.60 -6.20 -29.67
CA ASN A 221 -4.01 -7.60 -29.53
C ASN A 221 -5.43 -7.74 -28.96
N ILE A 222 -5.75 -6.95 -27.93
CA ILE A 222 -7.09 -6.93 -27.32
C ILE A 222 -8.13 -6.54 -28.37
N LEU A 223 -7.86 -5.52 -29.18
CA LEU A 223 -8.81 -5.01 -30.16
C LEU A 223 -8.93 -5.89 -31.41
N PHE A 224 -7.89 -6.62 -31.82
CA PHE A 224 -7.98 -7.60 -32.91
C PHE A 224 -8.68 -8.90 -32.50
N THR A 225 -8.76 -9.20 -31.20
CA THR A 225 -9.40 -10.41 -30.70
C THR A 225 -10.93 -10.25 -30.63
N PRO A 226 -11.75 -11.20 -31.11
CA PRO A 226 -13.21 -11.11 -30.98
C PRO A 226 -13.67 -11.16 -29.52
N HIS A 227 -14.50 -10.20 -29.10
CA HIS A 227 -15.13 -10.19 -27.77
C HIS A 227 -16.65 -10.41 -27.86
N ALA A 228 -17.23 -11.05 -26.86
CA ALA A 228 -18.67 -11.32 -26.82
C ALA A 228 -19.49 -10.04 -26.64
N ASP A 229 -19.06 -9.13 -25.76
CA ASP A 229 -19.75 -7.89 -25.41
C ASP A 229 -18.77 -6.84 -24.83
N ALA A 230 -19.33 -5.72 -24.35
CA ALA A 230 -18.58 -4.63 -23.74
C ALA A 230 -17.94 -5.03 -22.39
N GLU A 231 -18.55 -5.96 -21.65
CA GLU A 231 -18.06 -6.41 -20.34
C GLU A 231 -16.83 -7.30 -20.51
N ALA A 232 -16.86 -8.22 -21.48
CA ALA A 232 -15.71 -9.03 -21.88
C ALA A 232 -14.52 -8.16 -22.31
N LEU A 233 -14.77 -7.12 -23.10
CA LEU A 233 -13.72 -6.16 -23.50
C LEU A 233 -13.18 -5.39 -22.29
N MET A 234 -14.05 -4.92 -21.39
CA MET A 234 -13.66 -4.18 -20.19
C MET A 234 -12.81 -5.02 -19.24
N ALA A 235 -13.09 -6.32 -19.12
CA ALA A 235 -12.32 -7.24 -18.29
C ALA A 235 -10.86 -7.41 -18.75
N CYS A 236 -10.53 -7.05 -19.99
CA CYS A 236 -9.14 -7.01 -20.48
C CYS A 236 -8.34 -5.80 -19.94
N PHE A 237 -9.02 -4.74 -19.46
CA PHE A 237 -8.40 -3.51 -18.96
C PHE A 237 -8.43 -3.41 -17.43
N LEU A 238 -9.35 -4.14 -16.78
CA LEU A 238 -9.61 -4.01 -15.35
C LEU A 238 -9.55 -5.35 -14.65
N LYS A 239 -8.75 -5.40 -13.59
CA LYS A 239 -8.64 -6.55 -12.72
C LYS A 239 -9.68 -6.49 -11.61
N ARG A 240 -10.66 -7.38 -11.62
CA ARG A 240 -11.60 -7.53 -10.51
C ARG A 240 -10.88 -8.16 -9.31
N SER A 241 -10.99 -7.54 -8.14
CA SER A 241 -10.44 -8.08 -6.91
C SER A 241 -11.11 -9.42 -6.58
N PRO A 242 -10.35 -10.47 -6.22
CA PRO A 242 -10.93 -11.75 -5.85
C PRO A 242 -11.75 -11.62 -4.56
N ARG A 243 -12.85 -12.38 -4.46
CA ARG A 243 -13.63 -12.44 -3.22
C ARG A 243 -12.75 -12.95 -2.09
N ARG A 244 -12.62 -12.14 -1.03
CA ARG A 244 -11.86 -12.49 0.18
C ARG A 244 -12.76 -13.20 1.18
N THR A 245 -12.16 -13.99 2.07
CA THR A 245 -12.83 -14.80 3.10
C THR A 245 -13.24 -14.00 4.34
N LEU A 246 -12.59 -12.86 4.58
CA LEU A 246 -12.82 -12.04 5.78
C LEU A 246 -14.12 -11.24 5.68
N THR A 247 -14.68 -10.92 6.85
CA THR A 247 -15.92 -10.15 7.01
C THR A 247 -15.71 -8.98 7.97
N LEU A 248 -16.71 -8.11 8.12
CA LEU A 248 -16.67 -7.00 9.07
C LEU A 248 -16.42 -7.47 10.52
N ALA A 249 -16.84 -8.68 10.87
CA ALA A 249 -16.63 -9.26 12.19
C ALA A 249 -15.14 -9.48 12.52
N ASN A 250 -14.26 -9.57 11.51
CA ASN A 250 -12.82 -9.74 11.70
C ASN A 250 -12.10 -8.43 12.02
N PHE A 251 -12.78 -7.28 11.89
CA PHE A 251 -12.22 -5.94 12.14
C PHE A 251 -12.98 -5.18 13.24
N PRO A 252 -13.21 -5.76 14.43
CA PRO A 252 -14.00 -5.11 15.48
C PRO A 252 -13.37 -3.80 15.98
N HIS A 253 -12.04 -3.71 15.93
CA HIS A 253 -11.27 -2.52 16.30
C HIS A 253 -11.51 -1.31 15.38
N LEU A 254 -12.02 -1.52 14.15
CA LEU A 254 -12.35 -0.47 13.19
C LEU A 254 -13.85 -0.15 13.13
N GLN A 255 -14.68 -0.75 13.98
CA GLN A 255 -16.15 -0.71 13.85
C GLN A 255 -16.73 0.72 13.72
N ARG A 256 -16.18 1.69 14.45
CA ARG A 256 -16.61 3.10 14.37
C ARG A 256 -16.32 3.70 12.99
N ASP A 257 -15.11 3.48 12.49
CA ASP A 257 -14.68 3.96 11.18
C ASP A 257 -15.39 3.23 10.04
N THR A 258 -15.66 1.92 10.21
CA THR A 258 -16.45 1.12 9.29
C THR A 258 -17.83 1.72 9.05
N ALA A 259 -18.53 2.13 10.12
CA ALA A 259 -19.87 2.68 9.98
C ALA A 259 -19.88 3.97 9.14
N ALA A 260 -18.91 4.86 9.38
CA ALA A 260 -18.74 6.09 8.59
C ALA A 260 -18.37 5.80 7.13
N ALA A 261 -17.40 4.91 6.91
CA ALA A 261 -16.95 4.55 5.56
C ALA A 261 -18.04 3.86 4.73
N VAL A 262 -18.79 2.92 5.32
CA VAL A 262 -19.92 2.27 4.65
C VAL A 262 -21.01 3.28 4.31
N GLY A 263 -21.29 4.24 5.20
CA GLY A 263 -22.25 5.33 4.95
C GLY A 263 -21.82 6.22 3.78
N LEU A 264 -20.56 6.66 3.78
CA LEU A 264 -19.96 7.46 2.70
C LEU A 264 -20.03 6.73 1.35
N LEU A 265 -19.56 5.48 1.31
CA LEU A 265 -19.50 4.69 0.08
C LEU A 265 -20.90 4.38 -0.46
N ARG A 266 -21.87 4.00 0.39
CA ARG A 266 -23.26 3.79 -0.05
C ARG A 266 -23.87 5.08 -0.59
N ALA A 267 -23.72 6.20 0.12
CA ALA A 267 -24.23 7.47 -0.36
C ALA A 267 -23.62 7.88 -1.71
N ALA A 268 -22.33 7.62 -1.90
CA ALA A 268 -21.63 7.89 -3.16
C ALA A 268 -22.11 6.98 -4.31
N LEU A 269 -22.32 5.69 -4.05
CA LEU A 269 -22.84 4.73 -5.03
C LEU A 269 -24.31 5.02 -5.41
N ASP A 270 -25.18 5.20 -4.41
CA ASP A 270 -26.62 5.41 -4.60
C ASP A 270 -26.92 6.74 -5.32
N ASN A 271 -26.20 7.81 -4.96
CA ASN A 271 -26.44 9.15 -5.51
C ASN A 271 -25.46 9.56 -6.61
N LYS A 272 -24.54 8.67 -7.00
CA LYS A 272 -23.46 8.93 -7.98
C LYS A 272 -22.69 10.23 -7.68
N ILE A 273 -22.30 10.40 -6.41
CA ILE A 273 -21.55 11.58 -5.94
C ILE A 273 -20.13 11.50 -6.50
N PRO A 274 -19.70 12.45 -7.36
CA PRO A 274 -18.33 12.49 -7.83
C PRO A 274 -17.42 12.93 -6.68
N GLY A 275 -16.15 12.52 -6.71
CA GLY A 275 -15.18 12.99 -5.73
C GLY A 275 -15.07 12.14 -4.47
N ALA A 276 -15.77 11.00 -4.39
CA ALA A 276 -15.77 10.16 -3.20
C ALA A 276 -14.44 9.39 -3.05
N ASN A 277 -13.64 9.75 -2.04
CA ASN A 277 -12.31 9.17 -1.80
C ASN A 277 -12.11 8.77 -0.34
N LEU A 278 -11.84 7.48 -0.12
CA LEU A 278 -11.50 6.91 1.19
C LEU A 278 -10.02 6.56 1.25
N LEU A 279 -9.29 7.10 2.23
CA LEU A 279 -7.88 6.77 2.47
C LEU A 279 -7.75 5.71 3.57
N LEU A 280 -7.02 4.63 3.31
CA LEU A 280 -6.63 3.61 4.29
C LEU A 280 -5.12 3.70 4.48
N TYR A 281 -4.66 4.05 5.69
CA TYR A 281 -3.24 4.27 5.94
C TYR A 281 -2.76 3.59 7.21
N GLY A 282 -1.49 3.15 7.24
CA GLY A 282 -0.88 2.54 8.41
C GLY A 282 0.23 1.56 8.03
N PRO A 283 0.86 0.88 9.01
CA PRO A 283 2.01 0.02 8.75
C PRO A 283 1.75 -1.08 7.70
N PRO A 284 2.80 -1.61 7.04
CA PRO A 284 2.64 -2.72 6.10
C PRO A 284 2.17 -3.99 6.82
N GLY A 285 1.34 -4.78 6.15
CA GLY A 285 0.89 -6.08 6.66
C GLY A 285 -0.16 -6.04 7.79
N VAL A 286 -0.87 -4.93 7.97
CA VAL A 286 -1.97 -4.80 8.96
C VAL A 286 -3.36 -5.16 8.42
N GLY A 287 -3.46 -5.56 7.14
CA GLY A 287 -4.72 -5.99 6.53
C GLY A 287 -5.48 -4.93 5.74
N LYS A 288 -4.82 -3.88 5.23
CA LYS A 288 -5.47 -2.76 4.52
C LYS A 288 -6.20 -3.23 3.26
N THR A 289 -5.54 -4.04 2.43
CA THR A 289 -6.07 -4.57 1.17
C THR A 289 -7.24 -5.52 1.43
N GLU A 290 -7.15 -6.33 2.49
CA GLU A 290 -8.22 -7.21 2.93
C GLU A 290 -9.44 -6.41 3.39
N TYR A 291 -9.24 -5.37 4.21
CA TYR A 291 -10.32 -4.52 4.70
C TYR A 291 -11.02 -3.77 3.56
N ALA A 292 -10.30 -3.32 2.54
CA ALA A 292 -10.88 -2.71 1.34
C ALA A 292 -11.87 -3.67 0.63
N ALA A 293 -11.50 -4.95 0.50
CA ALA A 293 -12.38 -5.97 -0.04
C ALA A 293 -13.61 -6.22 0.85
N VAL A 294 -13.44 -6.19 2.18
CA VAL A 294 -14.56 -6.31 3.12
C VAL A 294 -15.53 -5.12 3.01
N LEU A 295 -15.02 -3.89 2.87
CA LEU A 295 -15.84 -2.71 2.67
C LEU A 295 -16.67 -2.81 1.37
N ALA A 296 -16.05 -3.24 0.28
CA ALA A 296 -16.74 -3.45 -1.00
C ALA A 296 -17.89 -4.46 -0.86
N ALA A 297 -17.62 -5.60 -0.21
CA ALA A 297 -18.65 -6.60 0.08
C ALA A 297 -19.77 -6.05 0.98
N ALA A 298 -19.45 -5.23 1.97
CA ALA A 298 -20.43 -4.63 2.88
C ALA A 298 -21.37 -3.61 2.22
N VAL A 299 -20.90 -2.93 1.17
CA VAL A 299 -21.73 -2.02 0.36
C VAL A 299 -22.38 -2.71 -0.84
N GLY A 300 -22.06 -3.98 -1.11
CA GLY A 300 -22.58 -4.73 -2.24
C GLY A 300 -21.99 -4.30 -3.58
N ALA A 301 -20.75 -3.79 -3.58
CA ALA A 301 -20.07 -3.30 -4.77
C ALA A 301 -18.94 -4.22 -5.22
N ASP A 302 -18.68 -4.19 -6.52
CA ASP A 302 -17.56 -4.87 -7.16
C ASP A 302 -16.30 -4.01 -7.04
N LEU A 303 -15.25 -4.60 -6.45
CA LEU A 303 -13.96 -3.95 -6.28
C LEU A 303 -13.06 -4.26 -7.47
N TYR A 304 -12.55 -3.21 -8.12
CA TYR A 304 -11.57 -3.30 -9.20
C TYR A 304 -10.23 -2.76 -8.71
N GLU A 305 -9.13 -3.41 -9.08
CA GLU A 305 -7.77 -3.04 -8.68
C GLU A 305 -7.04 -2.37 -9.85
N VAL A 306 -6.28 -1.31 -9.56
CA VAL A 306 -5.33 -0.75 -10.52
C VAL A 306 -4.06 -1.58 -10.49
N ASP A 307 -3.67 -2.12 -11.65
CA ASP A 307 -2.49 -2.98 -11.76
C ASP A 307 -1.21 -2.28 -11.26
N TYR A 308 -0.41 -3.06 -10.54
CA TYR A 308 0.91 -2.68 -10.02
C TYR A 308 2.06 -3.25 -10.87
N ALA A 309 1.77 -4.22 -11.74
CA ALA A 309 2.71 -4.87 -12.63
C ALA A 309 2.11 -4.95 -14.04
N ASP A 310 2.96 -4.83 -15.06
CA ASP A 310 2.53 -5.01 -16.43
C ASP A 310 2.44 -6.51 -16.78
N GLU A 311 2.09 -6.80 -18.03
CA GLU A 311 1.89 -8.17 -18.51
C GLU A 311 3.16 -9.03 -18.44
N ASP A 312 4.34 -8.40 -18.41
CA ASP A 312 5.64 -9.04 -18.27
C ASP A 312 5.98 -9.31 -16.78
N GLY A 313 5.13 -8.84 -15.86
CA GLY A 313 5.34 -8.89 -14.41
C GLY A 313 6.27 -7.80 -13.90
N ASP A 314 6.65 -6.84 -14.75
CA ASP A 314 7.50 -5.72 -14.37
C ASP A 314 6.69 -4.65 -13.62
N PRO A 315 7.23 -4.04 -12.55
CA PRO A 315 6.52 -3.02 -11.79
C PRO A 315 6.14 -1.80 -12.66
N ILE A 316 4.85 -1.46 -12.70
CA ILE A 316 4.37 -0.25 -13.37
C ILE A 316 4.61 0.93 -12.41
N ARG A 317 5.49 1.87 -12.76
CA ARG A 317 5.76 3.05 -11.91
C ARG A 317 4.98 4.29 -12.34
N GLY A 318 4.54 5.08 -11.36
CA GLY A 318 4.12 6.48 -11.51
C GLY A 318 2.95 6.72 -12.49
N GLU A 319 3.24 7.48 -13.55
CA GLU A 319 2.26 8.02 -14.50
C GLU A 319 1.39 6.94 -15.18
N ARG A 320 1.95 5.75 -15.46
CA ARG A 320 1.19 4.66 -16.09
C ARG A 320 0.10 4.10 -15.17
N ARG A 321 0.34 4.02 -13.84
CA ARG A 321 -0.69 3.63 -12.86
C ARG A 321 -1.79 4.68 -12.75
N LEU A 322 -1.46 5.97 -12.85
CA LEU A 322 -2.44 7.06 -12.89
C LEU A 322 -3.32 7.02 -14.15
N ARG A 323 -2.73 6.70 -15.31
CA ARG A 323 -3.47 6.52 -16.56
C ARG A 323 -4.41 5.31 -16.47
N ALA A 324 -3.94 4.19 -15.92
CA ALA A 324 -4.78 3.02 -15.64
C ALA A 324 -5.94 3.34 -14.68
N PHE A 325 -5.68 4.09 -13.61
CA PHE A 325 -6.74 4.59 -12.72
C PHE A 325 -7.76 5.45 -13.48
N THR A 326 -7.30 6.36 -14.33
CA THR A 326 -8.18 7.23 -15.15
C THR A 326 -9.04 6.42 -16.11
N LEU A 327 -8.44 5.43 -16.75
CA LEU A 327 -9.13 4.50 -17.64
C LEU A 327 -10.22 3.75 -16.85
N GLY A 328 -9.89 3.19 -15.69
CA GLY A 328 -10.85 2.52 -14.82
C GLY A 328 -12.00 3.41 -14.37
N GLN A 329 -11.70 4.64 -13.93
CA GLN A 329 -12.73 5.62 -13.57
C GLN A 329 -13.71 5.88 -14.73
N ARG A 330 -13.23 5.96 -15.97
CA ARG A 330 -14.09 6.21 -17.14
C ARG A 330 -14.88 4.97 -17.56
N LEU A 331 -14.22 3.80 -17.63
CA LEU A 331 -14.87 2.53 -17.99
C LEU A 331 -15.99 2.17 -17.00
N LEU A 332 -15.74 2.39 -15.70
CA LEU A 332 -16.68 2.05 -14.63
C LEU A 332 -17.68 3.18 -14.33
N ALA A 333 -17.57 4.37 -14.94
CA ALA A 333 -18.46 5.51 -14.64
C ALA A 333 -19.95 5.22 -14.87
N ARG A 334 -20.27 4.28 -15.78
CA ARG A 334 -21.63 3.84 -16.07
C ARG A 334 -22.01 2.52 -15.39
N HIS A 335 -21.05 1.86 -14.73
CA HIS A 335 -21.28 0.62 -14.02
C HIS A 335 -21.90 0.94 -12.66
N ASP A 336 -23.02 0.31 -12.35
CA ASP A 336 -23.63 0.46 -11.04
C ASP A 336 -22.83 -0.38 -10.02
N ASN A 337 -22.71 0.10 -8.79
CA ASN A 337 -22.05 -0.62 -7.69
C ASN A 337 -20.59 -1.03 -7.97
N ALA A 338 -19.76 -0.14 -8.52
CA ALA A 338 -18.33 -0.37 -8.70
C ALA A 338 -17.49 0.50 -7.74
N LEU A 339 -16.37 -0.04 -7.26
CA LEU A 339 -15.34 0.67 -6.49
C LEU A 339 -13.98 0.45 -7.15
N LEU A 340 -13.12 1.47 -7.12
CA LEU A 340 -11.76 1.37 -7.64
C LEU A 340 -10.72 1.44 -6.53
N LEU A 341 -9.81 0.47 -6.49
CA LEU A 341 -8.73 0.33 -5.52
C LEU A 341 -7.42 0.81 -6.10
N PHE A 342 -6.77 1.76 -5.44
CA PHE A 342 -5.41 2.19 -5.73
C PHE A 342 -4.50 1.83 -4.55
N ASP A 343 -3.67 0.79 -4.72
CA ASP A 343 -2.69 0.38 -3.70
C ASP A 343 -1.35 1.12 -3.84
N GLU A 344 -0.57 1.23 -2.78
CA GLU A 344 0.76 1.88 -2.76
C GLU A 344 0.74 3.28 -3.42
N VAL A 345 -0.16 4.13 -2.96
CA VAL A 345 -0.33 5.49 -3.49
C VAL A 345 0.91 6.37 -3.29
N GLU A 346 1.75 6.10 -2.29
CA GLU A 346 3.02 6.80 -2.06
C GLU A 346 3.93 6.83 -3.29
N ASP A 347 3.99 5.75 -4.08
CA ASP A 347 4.82 5.63 -5.28
C ASP A 347 4.50 6.68 -6.36
N VAL A 348 3.28 7.22 -6.32
CA VAL A 348 2.81 8.23 -7.27
C VAL A 348 2.89 9.65 -6.69
N PHE A 349 2.87 9.76 -5.36
CA PHE A 349 2.75 11.04 -4.66
C PHE A 349 4.09 11.58 -4.14
N GLU A 350 5.10 10.72 -3.92
CA GLU A 350 6.44 11.10 -3.47
C GLU A 350 7.27 11.78 -4.57
N HIS A 351 7.10 11.36 -5.81
CA HIS A 351 7.78 11.92 -6.99
C HIS A 351 6.72 12.56 -7.88
N ASP A 352 6.87 13.83 -8.25
CA ASP A 352 6.02 14.44 -9.28
C ASP A 352 6.39 13.76 -10.61
N PRO A 353 5.60 12.80 -11.14
CA PRO A 353 6.04 11.93 -12.23
C PRO A 353 6.34 12.73 -13.51
N PHE A 354 5.76 13.92 -13.60
CA PHE A 354 5.91 14.86 -14.69
C PHE A 354 7.16 15.76 -14.59
N ALA A 355 7.88 15.75 -13.46
CA ALA A 355 9.05 16.59 -13.23
C ALA A 355 10.35 15.98 -13.79
N ASP A 356 10.50 14.65 -13.74
CA ASP A 356 11.79 13.99 -14.01
C ASP A 356 12.05 13.70 -15.50
N LEU A 357 11.03 13.60 -16.34
CA LEU A 357 11.19 13.27 -17.77
C LEU A 357 11.57 14.48 -18.65
N PHE A 358 11.36 15.72 -18.17
CA PHE A 358 11.51 16.93 -18.98
C PHE A 358 12.46 17.98 -18.38
N GLY A 359 13.59 17.54 -17.83
CA GLY A 359 14.75 18.37 -17.55
C GLY A 359 14.45 19.70 -16.86
N GLY A 360 14.35 19.68 -15.53
CA GLY A 360 14.73 20.81 -14.68
C GLY A 360 14.31 22.21 -15.14
N ARG A 361 13.00 22.45 -15.33
CA ARG A 361 12.45 23.81 -15.29
C ARG A 361 11.23 23.85 -14.37
N ARG A 362 11.36 24.62 -13.29
CA ARG A 362 10.41 24.91 -12.19
C ARG A 362 8.97 25.33 -12.60
N GLY A 363 8.60 25.29 -13.88
CA GLY A 363 7.31 25.74 -14.40
C GLY A 363 6.26 24.64 -14.68
N ARG A 364 6.62 23.34 -14.72
CA ARG A 364 5.67 22.24 -15.03
C ARG A 364 5.26 21.34 -13.87
N ALA A 365 5.89 21.46 -12.70
CA ALA A 365 5.47 20.82 -11.45
C ALA A 365 4.07 21.25 -10.94
N ALA A 366 3.40 22.16 -11.65
CA ALA A 366 2.00 22.51 -11.41
C ALA A 366 1.01 21.55 -12.10
N GLY A 367 1.43 20.87 -13.18
CA GLY A 367 0.56 20.04 -14.01
C GLY A 367 0.15 18.73 -13.33
N GLY A 368 1.12 17.98 -12.78
CA GLY A 368 0.87 16.74 -12.04
C GLY A 368 0.02 16.99 -10.80
N LYS A 369 0.32 18.05 -10.04
CA LYS A 369 -0.46 18.46 -8.86
C LYS A 369 -1.89 18.88 -9.20
N ALA A 370 -2.07 19.69 -10.25
CA ALA A 370 -3.40 20.10 -10.69
C ALA A 370 -4.24 18.93 -11.23
N TRP A 371 -3.58 17.97 -11.87
CA TRP A 371 -4.23 16.75 -12.34
C TRP A 371 -4.71 15.88 -11.17
N ILE A 372 -3.84 15.56 -10.20
CA ILE A 372 -4.21 14.75 -9.01
C ILE A 372 -5.37 15.40 -8.27
N ASN A 373 -5.34 16.72 -8.09
CA ASN A 373 -6.41 17.47 -7.46
C ASN A 373 -7.74 17.30 -8.20
N ARG A 374 -7.73 17.46 -9.52
CA ARG A 374 -8.93 17.32 -10.35
C ARG A 374 -9.46 15.90 -10.32
N THR A 375 -8.57 14.91 -10.31
CA THR A 375 -8.91 13.49 -10.21
C THR A 375 -9.61 13.21 -8.89
N LEU A 376 -9.05 13.63 -7.75
CA LEU A 376 -9.69 13.47 -6.43
C LEU A 376 -11.01 14.26 -6.31
N GLU A 377 -11.16 15.40 -6.98
CA GLU A 377 -12.39 16.20 -6.88
C GLU A 377 -13.52 15.70 -7.79
N ASN A 378 -13.21 15.00 -8.88
CA ASN A 378 -14.18 14.68 -9.93
C ASN A 378 -14.20 13.19 -10.32
N ASN A 379 -13.61 12.29 -9.51
CA ASN A 379 -13.64 10.87 -9.81
C ASN A 379 -15.10 10.36 -9.78
N PRO A 380 -15.64 9.84 -10.91
CA PRO A 380 -17.05 9.44 -10.99
C PRO A 380 -17.39 8.19 -10.18
N VAL A 381 -16.42 7.27 -10.07
CA VAL A 381 -16.51 6.06 -9.27
C VAL A 381 -15.80 6.29 -7.93
N PRO A 382 -16.39 5.89 -6.79
CA PRO A 382 -15.73 6.03 -5.49
C PRO A 382 -14.43 5.23 -5.44
N ALA A 383 -13.38 5.85 -4.90
CA ALA A 383 -12.03 5.29 -4.89
C ALA A 383 -11.53 5.00 -3.48
N LEU A 384 -10.89 3.84 -3.33
CA LEU A 384 -10.21 3.38 -2.12
C LEU A 384 -8.71 3.52 -2.33
N TRP A 385 -8.04 4.29 -1.50
CA TRP A 385 -6.61 4.60 -1.63
C TRP A 385 -5.85 4.00 -0.45
N LEU A 386 -4.77 3.27 -0.71
CA LEU A 386 -3.99 2.59 0.33
C LEU A 386 -2.58 3.13 0.37
N THR A 387 -2.11 3.48 1.57
CA THR A 387 -0.73 3.90 1.79
C THR A 387 -0.11 3.27 3.02
N ASN A 388 1.20 3.00 2.97
CA ASN A 388 1.95 2.63 4.16
C ASN A 388 2.44 3.84 4.97
N ASP A 389 2.59 5.00 4.31
CA ASP A 389 3.10 6.23 4.90
C ASP A 389 2.28 7.43 4.44
N ALA A 390 1.32 7.86 5.27
CA ALA A 390 0.53 9.05 4.98
C ALA A 390 1.31 10.36 5.16
N ASP A 391 2.43 10.34 5.91
CA ASP A 391 3.22 11.54 6.18
C ASP A 391 4.08 11.95 4.98
N SER A 392 4.41 11.01 4.08
CA SER A 392 5.11 11.30 2.83
C SER A 392 4.22 12.03 1.81
N MET A 393 2.89 11.96 1.96
CA MET A 393 1.94 12.62 1.08
C MET A 393 1.81 14.13 1.37
N ASN A 394 1.67 14.93 0.31
CA ASN A 394 1.45 16.36 0.45
C ASN A 394 0.10 16.66 1.14
N ARG A 395 0.13 17.53 2.17
CA ARG A 395 -1.05 18.00 2.92
C ARG A 395 -2.17 18.57 2.04
N ALA A 396 -1.87 19.11 0.86
CA ALA A 396 -2.88 19.59 -0.09
C ALA A 396 -3.74 18.45 -0.68
N TYR A 397 -3.21 17.24 -0.78
CA TYR A 397 -3.95 16.05 -1.22
C TYR A 397 -4.74 15.44 -0.06
N LEU A 398 -4.12 15.36 1.13
CA LEU A 398 -4.76 14.81 2.32
C LEU A 398 -6.10 15.49 2.67
N ARG A 399 -6.24 16.79 2.38
CA ARG A 399 -7.47 17.57 2.60
C ARG A 399 -8.64 17.21 1.67
N ARG A 400 -8.41 16.41 0.64
CA ARG A 400 -9.41 16.04 -0.39
C ARG A 400 -9.93 14.63 -0.26
N PHE A 401 -9.42 13.86 0.70
CA PHE A 401 -10.06 12.62 1.10
C PHE A 401 -11.23 12.94 2.01
N ASP A 402 -12.40 12.40 1.72
CA ASP A 402 -13.61 12.63 2.50
C ASP A 402 -13.52 11.96 3.88
N TYR A 403 -12.83 10.84 3.94
CA TYR A 403 -12.58 10.10 5.17
C TYR A 403 -11.23 9.38 5.10
N ALA A 404 -10.57 9.24 6.25
CA ALA A 404 -9.31 8.53 6.38
C ALA A 404 -9.37 7.57 7.56
N ILE A 405 -9.03 6.31 7.33
CA ILE A 405 -8.99 5.26 8.34
C ILE A 405 -7.55 4.91 8.62
N ARG A 406 -7.16 5.05 9.89
CA ARG A 406 -5.86 4.65 10.38
C ARG A 406 -5.87 3.20 10.83
N PHE A 407 -4.97 2.41 10.28
CA PHE A 407 -4.64 1.08 10.78
C PHE A 407 -3.53 1.20 11.81
N THR A 408 -3.86 0.87 13.05
CA THR A 408 -2.88 0.68 14.13
C THR A 408 -2.53 -0.80 14.26
N VAL A 409 -1.61 -1.14 15.15
CA VAL A 409 -1.40 -2.53 15.56
C VAL A 409 -2.72 -3.04 16.17
N PRO A 410 -3.33 -4.10 15.61
CA PRO A 410 -4.63 -4.59 16.09
C PRO A 410 -4.53 -5.09 17.53
N PRO A 411 -5.60 -4.99 18.35
CA PRO A 411 -5.62 -5.50 19.73
C PRO A 411 -5.24 -6.98 19.83
N GLN A 412 -4.77 -7.43 21.00
CA GLN A 412 -4.32 -8.81 21.18
C GLN A 412 -5.44 -9.83 20.90
N SER A 413 -6.67 -9.54 21.29
CA SER A 413 -7.86 -10.35 20.99
C SER A 413 -8.01 -10.58 19.48
N VAL A 414 -7.88 -9.53 18.69
CA VAL A 414 -7.91 -9.58 17.22
C VAL A 414 -6.70 -10.33 16.66
N ARG A 415 -5.50 -10.14 17.21
CA ARG A 415 -4.29 -10.86 16.78
C ARG A 415 -4.38 -12.37 17.04
N ILE A 416 -5.06 -12.78 18.11
CA ILE A 416 -5.36 -14.20 18.37
C ILE A 416 -6.25 -14.76 17.26
N GLU A 417 -7.30 -14.04 16.84
CA GLU A 417 -8.16 -14.49 15.73
C GLU A 417 -7.43 -14.53 14.40
N ILE A 418 -6.55 -13.56 14.12
CA ILE A 418 -5.67 -13.56 12.93
C ILE A 418 -4.76 -14.80 12.98
N ALA A 419 -4.09 -15.04 14.10
CA ALA A 419 -3.23 -16.21 14.27
C ALA A 419 -4.02 -17.51 14.09
N ARG A 420 -5.23 -17.60 14.67
CA ARG A 420 -6.11 -18.76 14.52
C ARG A 420 -6.51 -18.98 13.07
N HIS A 421 -6.88 -17.93 12.35
CA HIS A 421 -7.28 -18.02 10.95
C HIS A 421 -6.15 -18.54 10.05
N HIS A 422 -4.93 -18.03 10.22
CA HIS A 422 -3.80 -18.40 9.35
C HIS A 422 -3.11 -19.72 9.75
N LEU A 423 -3.10 -20.06 11.05
CA LEU A 423 -2.51 -21.30 11.54
C LEU A 423 -3.47 -22.50 11.48
N GLY A 424 -4.78 -22.27 11.34
CA GLY A 424 -5.78 -23.32 11.12
C GLY A 424 -5.72 -24.42 12.18
N ASP A 425 -5.54 -25.67 11.75
CA ASP A 425 -5.56 -26.87 12.60
C ASP A 425 -4.51 -26.86 13.72
N TRP A 426 -3.45 -26.04 13.60
CA TRP A 426 -2.41 -25.95 14.64
C TRP A 426 -2.71 -24.93 15.73
N ALA A 427 -3.72 -24.07 15.51
CA ALA A 427 -4.04 -22.95 16.38
C ALA A 427 -4.47 -23.41 17.78
N GLY A 428 -5.29 -24.45 17.93
CA GLY A 428 -5.81 -24.90 19.24
C GLY A 428 -6.48 -23.80 20.07
N GLU A 429 -6.81 -24.09 21.33
CA GLU A 429 -7.44 -23.14 22.27
C GLU A 429 -6.45 -22.60 23.34
N ASP A 430 -5.16 -22.92 23.21
CA ASP A 430 -4.19 -22.84 24.31
C ASP A 430 -3.42 -21.51 24.38
N ASP A 431 -2.75 -21.29 25.52
CA ASP A 431 -1.80 -20.18 25.81
C ASP A 431 -0.75 -19.93 24.71
N TRP A 432 -0.50 -20.92 23.86
CA TRP A 432 0.41 -20.82 22.72
C TRP A 432 0.00 -19.74 21.72
N LEU A 433 -1.28 -19.63 21.36
CA LEU A 433 -1.76 -18.55 20.49
C LEU A 433 -1.61 -17.19 21.14
N ALA A 434 -1.90 -17.10 22.45
CA ALA A 434 -1.74 -15.86 23.20
C ALA A 434 -0.26 -15.41 23.23
N ARG A 435 0.70 -16.35 23.24
CA ARG A 435 2.14 -16.07 23.11
C ARG A 435 2.51 -15.57 21.72
N ILE A 436 2.00 -16.19 20.65
CA ILE A 436 2.22 -15.70 19.27
C ILE A 436 1.62 -14.30 19.11
N ALA A 437 0.37 -14.11 19.53
CA ALA A 437 -0.33 -12.84 19.47
C ALA A 437 0.27 -11.76 20.39
N ALA A 438 1.10 -12.11 21.36
CA ALA A 438 1.85 -11.13 22.17
C ALA A 438 2.95 -10.42 21.36
N HIS A 439 3.35 -10.96 20.20
CA HIS A 439 4.30 -10.30 19.30
C HIS A 439 3.57 -9.32 18.37
N GLU A 440 3.56 -8.04 18.75
CA GLU A 440 2.88 -6.95 18.04
C GLU A 440 3.31 -6.74 16.58
N HIS A 441 4.53 -7.17 16.23
CA HIS A 441 5.08 -6.96 14.88
C HIS A 441 4.83 -8.13 13.92
N LEU A 442 4.20 -9.22 14.39
CA LEU A 442 3.88 -10.33 13.50
C LEU A 442 2.76 -9.96 12.54
N THR A 443 3.02 -10.16 11.26
CA THR A 443 2.08 -9.91 10.17
C THR A 443 1.32 -11.19 9.78
N PRO A 444 0.10 -11.09 9.23
CA PRO A 444 -0.63 -12.21 8.64
C PRO A 444 0.20 -13.01 7.62
N ALA A 445 0.98 -12.32 6.78
CA ALA A 445 1.84 -12.95 5.78
C ALA A 445 2.96 -13.82 6.41
N GLN A 446 3.50 -13.42 7.57
CA GLN A 446 4.46 -14.24 8.31
C GLN A 446 3.80 -15.49 8.89
N LEU A 447 2.60 -15.35 9.45
CA LEU A 447 1.80 -16.46 9.97
C LEU A 447 1.46 -17.46 8.87
N GLU A 448 1.03 -16.98 7.70
CA GLU A 448 0.71 -17.82 6.55
C GLU A 448 1.94 -18.57 6.01
N ARG A 449 3.10 -17.90 5.94
CA ARG A 449 4.36 -18.55 5.53
C ARG A 449 4.81 -19.61 6.52
N ALA A 450 4.70 -19.34 7.82
CA ALA A 450 5.00 -20.31 8.87
C ALA A 450 4.05 -21.52 8.82
N ALA A 451 2.75 -21.25 8.63
CA ALA A 451 1.74 -22.27 8.37
C ALA A 451 2.06 -23.09 7.12
N LYS A 452 2.45 -22.45 6.02
CA LYS A 452 2.84 -23.15 4.78
C LYS A 452 4.04 -24.08 5.03
N LEU A 453 5.04 -23.65 5.80
CA LEU A 453 6.18 -24.49 6.14
C LEU A 453 5.75 -25.74 6.94
N ALA A 454 4.94 -25.57 7.99
CA ALA A 454 4.43 -26.70 8.78
C ALA A 454 3.60 -27.68 7.94
N ARG A 455 2.84 -27.18 6.97
CA ARG A 455 2.06 -28.01 6.04
C ARG A 455 2.93 -28.91 5.15
N HIS A 456 4.12 -28.46 4.76
CA HIS A 456 4.96 -29.16 3.77
C HIS A 456 6.14 -29.92 4.38
N ALA A 457 6.71 -29.40 5.48
CA ALA A 457 7.87 -29.96 6.15
C ALA A 457 7.53 -30.63 7.49
N GLY A 458 6.27 -30.52 7.92
CA GLY A 458 5.78 -31.14 9.14
C GLY A 458 5.69 -32.66 9.04
N ASN A 459 5.85 -33.32 10.17
CA ASN A 459 5.74 -34.77 10.31
C ASN A 459 4.34 -35.22 10.77
N GLY A 460 3.36 -34.30 10.78
CA GLY A 460 1.98 -34.54 11.23
C GLY A 460 1.78 -34.48 12.76
N ASP A 461 2.86 -34.44 13.55
CA ASP A 461 2.77 -34.25 14.99
C ASP A 461 2.50 -32.78 15.35
N LEU A 462 1.53 -32.55 16.24
CA LEU A 462 1.07 -31.19 16.59
C LEU A 462 2.18 -30.39 17.28
N GLU A 463 2.90 -31.00 18.23
CA GLU A 463 3.95 -30.31 18.97
C GLU A 463 5.15 -30.00 18.09
N ALA A 464 5.63 -30.98 17.31
CA ALA A 464 6.71 -30.76 16.35
C ALA A 464 6.36 -29.68 15.31
N ASN A 465 5.13 -29.68 14.79
CA ASN A 465 4.66 -28.66 13.85
C ASN A 465 4.56 -27.28 14.50
N ARG A 466 4.06 -27.18 15.74
CA ARG A 466 4.05 -25.93 16.52
C ARG A 466 5.47 -25.40 16.74
N ALA A 467 6.44 -26.27 17.04
CA ALA A 467 7.84 -25.91 17.16
C ALA A 467 8.42 -25.36 15.84
N LEU A 468 8.08 -26.00 14.71
CA LEU A 468 8.50 -25.56 13.38
C LEU A 468 7.91 -24.18 13.02
N VAL A 469 6.63 -23.94 13.32
CA VAL A 469 5.97 -22.63 13.15
C VAL A 469 6.69 -21.58 13.98
N GLN A 470 6.93 -21.84 15.26
CA GLN A 470 7.62 -20.91 16.15
C GLN A 470 9.02 -20.57 15.61
N GLN A 471 9.77 -21.58 15.17
CA GLN A 471 11.09 -21.39 14.56
C GLN A 471 11.02 -20.51 13.31
N ALA A 472 10.03 -20.72 12.44
CA ALA A 472 9.85 -19.92 11.23
C ALA A 472 9.54 -18.45 11.55
N LEU A 473 8.65 -18.22 12.52
CA LEU A 473 8.29 -16.87 12.98
C LEU A 473 9.51 -16.17 13.61
N ASP A 474 10.26 -16.85 14.47
CA ASP A 474 11.45 -16.29 15.11
C ASP A 474 12.54 -15.90 14.10
N ARG A 475 12.77 -16.76 13.10
CA ARG A 475 13.72 -16.50 12.02
C ARG A 475 13.28 -15.31 11.16
N SER A 476 12.00 -15.23 10.82
CA SER A 476 11.44 -14.12 10.06
C SER A 476 11.52 -12.80 10.83
N ALA A 477 11.15 -12.78 12.11
CA ALA A 477 11.23 -11.61 12.96
C ALA A 477 12.68 -11.10 13.09
N THR A 478 13.63 -12.02 13.24
CA THR A 478 15.07 -11.68 13.28
C THR A 478 15.54 -11.05 11.97
N LEU A 479 15.14 -11.60 10.82
CA LEU A 479 15.50 -11.07 9.51
C LEU A 479 14.96 -9.65 9.29
N LEU A 480 13.73 -9.39 9.71
CA LEU A 480 13.08 -8.08 9.61
C LEU A 480 13.51 -7.10 10.71
N ARG A 481 14.48 -7.48 11.56
CA ARG A 481 14.94 -6.71 12.73
C ARG A 481 13.79 -6.25 13.63
N GLN A 482 12.72 -7.02 13.67
CA GLN A 482 11.59 -6.75 14.55
C GLN A 482 12.10 -6.96 15.98
N LYS A 483 11.97 -5.92 16.82
CA LYS A 483 12.34 -6.06 18.24
C LYS A 483 11.50 -7.19 18.80
N ARG A 484 12.16 -8.21 19.35
CA ARG A 484 11.47 -9.15 20.24
C ARG A 484 10.78 -8.30 21.30
N ALA A 485 9.49 -8.55 21.54
CA ALA A 485 8.89 -8.10 22.78
C ALA A 485 9.88 -8.50 23.88
N PRO A 486 10.36 -7.56 24.72
CA PRO A 486 11.35 -7.87 25.74
C PRO A 486 10.90 -9.14 26.42
N ALA A 487 11.82 -10.14 26.48
CA ALA A 487 11.51 -11.48 26.97
C ALA A 487 10.59 -11.30 28.16
N ARG A 488 9.34 -11.71 27.92
CA ARG A 488 8.21 -11.40 28.75
C ARG A 488 8.68 -11.81 30.15
N ASN A 489 8.88 -10.85 31.06
CA ASN A 489 8.82 -11.17 32.48
C ASN A 489 7.34 -11.49 32.73
N VAL A 490 6.79 -12.51 32.06
CA VAL A 490 5.69 -13.27 32.62
C VAL A 490 6.35 -13.76 33.88
N VAL A 491 6.04 -13.09 34.96
CA VAL A 491 6.16 -13.79 36.21
C VAL A 491 5.25 -15.00 36.03
N PRO A 492 5.77 -16.23 36.09
CA PRO A 492 4.94 -17.42 35.92
C PRO A 492 3.84 -17.50 37.00
N THR A 493 3.94 -16.66 38.06
CA THR A 493 2.85 -16.32 38.98
C THR A 493 1.62 -15.89 38.19
N GLY A 494 0.50 -16.61 38.35
CA GLY A 494 -0.79 -16.13 37.84
C GLY A 494 -1.05 -14.75 38.45
N TYR A 495 -0.89 -13.70 37.66
CA TYR A 495 -1.00 -12.33 38.14
C TYR A 495 -2.43 -12.11 38.63
N ASP A 496 -2.58 -11.94 39.94
CA ASP A 496 -3.87 -11.82 40.59
C ASP A 496 -3.92 -10.54 41.42
N LEU A 497 -4.92 -9.71 41.14
CA LEU A 497 -5.16 -8.45 41.84
C LEU A 497 -5.29 -8.65 43.36
N ARG A 498 -5.68 -9.85 43.83
CA ARG A 498 -5.74 -10.20 45.26
C ARG A 498 -4.39 -10.09 45.98
N PHE A 499 -3.28 -10.17 45.26
CA PHE A 499 -1.92 -10.06 45.82
C PHE A 499 -1.30 -8.68 45.62
N LEU A 500 -2.10 -7.66 45.26
CA LEU A 500 -1.68 -6.27 45.32
C LEU A 500 -2.14 -5.65 46.63
N ASN A 501 -1.23 -4.96 47.32
CA ASN A 501 -1.60 -4.08 48.43
C ASN A 501 -1.50 -2.63 47.95
N VAL A 502 -2.63 -2.09 47.54
CA VAL A 502 -2.76 -0.73 47.01
C VAL A 502 -3.82 0.05 47.77
N ASP A 503 -3.67 1.37 47.81
CA ASP A 503 -4.55 2.30 48.54
C ASP A 503 -5.83 2.69 47.77
N GLN A 504 -5.96 2.26 46.51
CA GLN A 504 -7.09 2.53 45.63
C GLN A 504 -7.83 1.26 45.22
N ASP A 505 -9.12 1.41 44.88
CA ASP A 505 -9.95 0.33 44.32
C ASP A 505 -9.64 0.15 42.82
N ILE A 506 -8.79 -0.84 42.53
CA ILE A 506 -8.32 -1.13 41.17
C ILE A 506 -9.44 -1.61 40.23
N PRO A 507 -10.30 -2.57 40.61
CA PRO A 507 -11.44 -2.95 39.76
C PRO A 507 -12.31 -1.74 39.37
N ARG A 508 -12.62 -0.86 40.31
CA ARG A 508 -13.38 0.36 40.04
C ARG A 508 -12.63 1.33 39.11
N LEU A 509 -11.31 1.45 39.27
CA LEU A 509 -10.47 2.26 38.40
C LEU A 509 -10.48 1.74 36.96
N ILE A 510 -10.31 0.43 36.76
CA ILE A 510 -10.34 -0.20 35.43
C ILE A 510 -11.71 0.02 34.76
N ALA A 511 -12.81 -0.19 35.49
CA ALA A 511 -14.16 0.07 34.98
C ALA A 511 -14.42 1.55 34.66
N ALA A 512 -13.72 2.48 35.31
CA ALA A 512 -13.74 3.90 34.95
C ALA A 512 -12.94 4.17 33.67
N LEU A 513 -11.75 3.59 33.55
CA LEU A 513 -10.89 3.73 32.37
C LEU A 513 -11.52 3.10 31.11
N GLN A 514 -12.25 1.99 31.24
CA GLN A 514 -12.99 1.39 30.13
C GLN A 514 -14.07 2.33 29.55
N ARG A 515 -14.70 3.15 30.42
CA ARG A 515 -15.69 4.15 29.98
C ARG A 515 -15.03 5.44 29.47
N ARG A 516 -13.87 5.79 30.02
CA ARG A 516 -13.13 7.02 29.75
C ARG A 516 -11.63 6.72 29.76
N PRO A 517 -11.04 6.35 28.60
CA PRO A 517 -9.66 5.88 28.53
C PRO A 517 -8.65 7.03 28.49
N HIS A 518 -8.73 7.94 29.47
CA HIS A 518 -7.81 9.05 29.67
C HIS A 518 -7.41 9.13 31.15
N GLY A 519 -6.14 9.41 31.41
CA GLY A 519 -5.69 9.63 32.78
C GLY A 519 -4.17 9.62 32.94
N VAL A 520 -3.70 10.43 33.89
CA VAL A 520 -2.30 10.55 34.26
C VAL A 520 -2.14 9.97 35.67
N PHE A 521 -1.31 8.94 35.81
CA PHE A 521 -1.13 8.18 37.03
C PHE A 521 0.33 8.15 37.47
N CYS A 522 0.56 8.28 38.78
CA CYS A 522 1.85 8.00 39.41
C CYS A 522 1.70 6.77 40.31
N PHE A 523 2.35 5.67 39.93
CA PHE A 523 2.42 4.45 40.72
C PHE A 523 3.70 4.48 41.54
N HIS A 524 3.56 4.54 42.86
CA HIS A 524 4.71 4.67 43.75
C HIS A 524 4.71 3.64 44.88
N GLY A 525 5.90 3.22 45.30
CA GLY A 525 6.04 2.26 46.41
C GLY A 525 7.31 1.42 46.26
N PRO A 526 7.59 0.51 47.20
CA PRO A 526 8.81 -0.30 47.19
C PRO A 526 9.00 -1.13 45.91
N ALA A 527 10.24 -1.51 45.62
CA ALA A 527 10.56 -2.35 44.47
C ALA A 527 9.93 -3.76 44.61
N GLY A 528 9.38 -4.27 43.49
CA GLY A 528 8.78 -5.61 43.44
C GLY A 528 7.32 -5.71 43.90
N THR A 529 6.64 -4.60 44.21
CA THR A 529 5.23 -4.59 44.65
C THR A 529 4.19 -4.72 43.52
N GLY A 530 4.62 -4.86 42.26
CA GLY A 530 3.71 -5.08 41.12
C GLY A 530 3.27 -3.82 40.37
N LYS A 531 3.97 -2.68 40.51
CA LYS A 531 3.67 -1.43 39.80
C LYS A 531 3.58 -1.58 38.28
N SER A 532 4.64 -2.11 37.67
CA SER A 532 4.73 -2.29 36.21
C SER A 532 3.77 -3.39 35.72
N GLU A 533 3.48 -4.39 36.56
CA GLU A 533 2.48 -5.42 36.26
C GLU A 533 1.06 -4.87 36.27
N LEU A 534 0.71 -3.96 37.20
CA LEU A 534 -0.61 -3.32 37.18
C LEU A 534 -0.82 -2.49 35.93
N ALA A 535 0.21 -1.75 35.49
CA ALA A 535 0.13 -0.98 34.25
C ALA A 535 -0.15 -1.87 33.04
N ARG A 536 0.47 -3.06 32.99
CA ARG A 536 0.19 -4.06 31.96
C ARG A 536 -1.21 -4.62 32.06
N HIS A 537 -1.65 -5.02 33.26
CA HIS A 537 -3.00 -5.52 33.47
C HIS A 537 -4.06 -4.50 33.07
N ILE A 538 -3.84 -3.21 33.35
CA ILE A 538 -4.71 -2.12 32.87
C ILE A 538 -4.75 -2.11 31.33
N ALA A 539 -3.62 -2.17 30.64
CA ALA A 539 -3.60 -2.20 29.18
C ALA A 539 -4.33 -3.42 28.60
N ASP A 540 -4.13 -4.60 29.19
CA ASP A 540 -4.80 -5.85 28.79
C ASP A 540 -6.32 -5.75 28.96
N GLN A 541 -6.79 -5.24 30.11
CA GLN A 541 -8.23 -5.05 30.39
C GLN A 541 -8.89 -3.95 29.54
N LEU A 542 -8.09 -3.06 28.96
CA LEU A 542 -8.54 -2.01 28.04
C LEU A 542 -8.39 -2.42 26.57
N GLU A 543 -7.81 -3.60 26.29
CA GLU A 543 -7.45 -4.07 24.95
C GLU A 543 -6.57 -3.08 24.17
N LYS A 544 -5.72 -2.32 24.86
CA LYS A 544 -4.82 -1.31 24.28
C LYS A 544 -3.36 -1.80 24.24
N PRO A 545 -2.56 -1.39 23.24
CA PRO A 545 -1.12 -1.66 23.25
C PRO A 545 -0.45 -1.05 24.48
N LEU A 546 0.63 -1.68 24.98
CA LEU A 546 1.41 -1.19 26.11
C LEU A 546 2.76 -0.67 25.65
N LEU A 547 2.97 0.64 25.71
CA LEU A 547 4.26 1.26 25.38
C LEU A 547 5.05 1.52 26.65
N VAL A 548 6.02 0.64 26.96
CA VAL A 548 6.92 0.82 28.10
C VAL A 548 8.22 1.48 27.66
N LYS A 549 8.59 2.59 28.29
CA LYS A 549 9.89 3.26 28.16
C LYS A 549 10.52 3.35 29.53
N ARG A 550 11.81 3.01 29.65
CA ARG A 550 12.56 3.33 30.88
C ARG A 550 13.02 4.76 30.79
N ALA A 551 13.03 5.45 31.93
CA ALA A 551 13.58 6.80 31.99
C ALA A 551 15.06 6.85 31.50
N SER A 552 15.83 5.79 31.71
CA SER A 552 17.19 5.65 31.18
C SER A 552 17.27 5.63 29.65
N ASP A 553 16.23 5.16 28.95
CA ASP A 553 16.21 5.07 27.49
C ASP A 553 16.07 6.45 26.82
N LEU A 554 15.55 7.42 27.58
CA LEU A 554 15.29 8.78 27.10
C LEU A 554 16.49 9.72 27.33
N LEU A 555 17.32 9.43 28.35
CA LEU A 555 18.45 10.27 28.72
C LEU A 555 19.60 10.14 27.71
N ASP A 556 19.94 11.24 27.05
CA ASP A 556 21.16 11.37 26.24
C ASP A 556 22.03 12.53 26.74
N MET A 557 23.33 12.48 26.45
CA MET A 557 24.30 13.51 26.86
C MET A 557 24.16 14.82 26.07
N TYR A 558 23.38 14.82 24.98
CA TYR A 558 23.19 15.97 24.08
C TYR A 558 21.87 16.71 24.37
N VAL A 559 21.98 17.99 24.72
CA VAL A 559 20.83 18.89 24.95
C VAL A 559 19.96 18.99 23.69
N GLY A 560 18.64 18.85 23.85
CA GLY A 560 17.64 18.88 22.76
C GLY A 560 17.25 17.50 22.20
N GLN A 561 18.12 16.50 22.24
CA GLN A 561 17.76 15.14 21.79
C GLN A 561 16.80 14.44 22.75
N THR A 562 16.99 14.63 24.06
CA THR A 562 16.10 14.08 25.08
C THR A 562 14.67 14.63 24.96
N GLU A 563 14.53 15.94 24.70
CA GLU A 563 13.22 16.59 24.51
C GLU A 563 12.51 16.02 23.26
N GLN A 564 13.24 15.87 22.15
CA GLN A 564 12.71 15.22 20.94
C GLN A 564 12.29 13.77 21.21
N ARG A 565 13.05 13.02 22.00
CA ARG A 565 12.69 11.64 22.38
C ARG A 565 11.45 11.58 23.27
N ILE A 566 11.26 12.54 24.16
CA ILE A 566 10.05 12.65 24.99
C ILE A 566 8.85 12.95 24.11
N ALA A 567 8.93 13.98 23.25
CA ALA A 567 7.85 14.30 22.32
C ALA A 567 7.51 13.09 21.43
N ALA A 568 8.52 12.45 20.84
CA ALA A 568 8.33 11.26 20.02
C ALA A 568 7.73 10.08 20.79
N MET A 569 8.03 9.91 22.08
CA MET A 569 7.42 8.89 22.93
C MET A 569 5.92 9.11 23.11
N PHE A 570 5.50 10.35 23.41
CA PHE A 570 4.07 10.68 23.54
C PHE A 570 3.35 10.63 22.19
N ASP A 571 3.99 11.08 21.12
CA ASP A 571 3.46 10.97 19.78
C ASP A 571 3.27 9.50 19.39
N ASP A 572 4.25 8.63 19.62
CA ASP A 572 4.14 7.17 19.37
C ASP A 572 2.99 6.55 20.19
N ALA A 573 2.83 6.95 21.45
CA ALA A 573 1.71 6.50 22.27
C ALA A 573 0.35 6.97 21.73
N ARG A 574 0.24 8.24 21.34
CA ARG A 574 -0.98 8.84 20.76
C ARG A 574 -1.32 8.17 19.44
N GLN A 575 -0.29 7.91 18.66
CA GLN A 575 -0.39 7.27 17.35
C GLN A 575 -0.90 5.83 17.42
N ARG A 576 -0.52 5.09 18.47
CA ARG A 576 -0.92 3.70 18.68
C ARG A 576 -2.16 3.54 19.57
N ASP A 577 -2.73 4.63 20.06
CA ASP A 577 -3.73 4.62 21.15
C ASP A 577 -3.30 3.72 22.34
N ALA A 578 -2.03 3.82 22.70
CA ALA A 578 -1.39 2.93 23.67
C ALA A 578 -1.46 3.46 25.11
N VAL A 579 -1.44 2.55 26.08
CA VAL A 579 -1.10 2.88 27.47
C VAL A 579 0.40 3.14 27.54
N LEU A 580 0.78 4.38 27.82
CA LEU A 580 2.17 4.80 27.93
C LEU A 580 2.67 4.63 29.36
N VAL A 581 3.71 3.82 29.55
CA VAL A 581 4.37 3.60 30.83
C VAL A 581 5.78 4.17 30.80
N LEU A 582 6.06 5.12 31.68
CA LEU A 582 7.42 5.55 32.00
C LEU A 582 7.88 4.84 33.27
N ASP A 583 8.69 3.79 33.09
CA ASP A 583 9.21 2.99 34.20
C ASP A 583 10.46 3.66 34.79
N GLU A 584 10.63 3.57 36.12
CA GLU A 584 11.75 4.17 36.85
C GLU A 584 11.86 5.69 36.65
N ALA A 585 10.72 6.38 36.67
CA ALA A 585 10.65 7.83 36.48
C ALA A 585 11.38 8.64 37.57
N ASP A 586 11.78 8.00 38.67
CA ASP A 586 12.64 8.59 39.71
C ASP A 586 14.06 8.89 39.26
N SER A 587 14.55 8.38 38.13
CA SER A 587 15.81 8.88 37.56
C SER A 587 15.62 10.23 36.86
N PHE A 588 14.39 10.53 36.41
CA PHE A 588 14.06 11.71 35.62
C PHE A 588 13.50 12.86 36.47
N LEU A 589 12.75 12.53 37.53
CA LEU A 589 11.96 13.48 38.32
C LEU A 589 12.57 13.87 39.69
N ARG A 590 13.88 13.68 39.89
CA ARG A 590 14.55 13.96 41.19
C ARG A 590 14.51 15.44 41.59
N ASP A 591 14.58 15.69 42.90
CA ASP A 591 14.53 17.02 43.51
C ASP A 591 15.52 18.01 42.87
N ARG A 592 14.95 19.06 42.26
CA ARG A 592 15.63 20.09 41.46
C ARG A 592 16.53 21.00 42.29
N ARG A 593 16.45 20.95 43.63
CA ARG A 593 17.24 21.79 44.55
C ARG A 593 18.75 21.54 44.50
N GLY A 594 19.20 20.47 43.83
CA GLY A 594 20.63 20.15 43.61
C GLY A 594 21.05 19.97 42.15
N ALA A 595 20.19 20.32 41.18
CA ALA A 595 20.49 20.17 39.75
C ALA A 595 21.71 21.03 39.35
N ARG A 596 22.75 20.39 38.80
CA ARG A 596 24.01 21.07 38.45
C ARG A 596 23.95 21.73 37.06
N HIS A 597 22.96 21.37 36.25
CA HIS A 597 22.86 21.80 34.87
C HIS A 597 21.43 22.20 34.50
N SER A 598 21.30 23.26 33.68
CA SER A 598 20.01 23.79 33.24
C SER A 598 19.19 22.81 32.38
N TRP A 599 19.86 21.88 31.68
CA TRP A 599 19.20 20.91 30.80
C TRP A 599 18.35 19.88 31.55
N GLU A 600 18.67 19.57 32.81
CA GLU A 600 17.85 18.67 33.64
C GLU A 600 16.46 19.26 33.92
N VAL A 601 16.36 20.60 33.99
CA VAL A 601 15.10 21.32 34.23
C VAL A 601 14.24 21.38 32.97
N THR A 602 14.83 21.55 31.79
CA THR A 602 14.08 21.67 30.53
C THR A 602 13.44 20.34 30.14
N GLN A 603 14.17 19.23 30.28
CA GLN A 603 13.67 17.87 30.01
C GLN A 603 12.46 17.51 30.87
N VAL A 604 12.49 17.84 32.17
CA VAL A 604 11.36 17.61 33.08
C VAL A 604 10.15 18.46 32.71
N ASN A 605 10.36 19.73 32.37
CA ASN A 605 9.27 20.59 31.95
C ASN A 605 8.62 20.13 30.63
N GLU A 606 9.41 19.61 29.68
CA GLU A 606 8.89 19.01 28.46
C GLU A 606 8.03 17.77 28.76
N LEU A 607 8.51 16.86 29.62
CA LEU A 607 7.71 15.71 30.07
C LEU A 607 6.38 16.14 30.69
N LEU A 608 6.39 17.13 31.60
CA LEU A 608 5.17 17.62 32.23
C LEU A 608 4.22 18.28 31.22
N THR A 609 4.76 19.01 30.24
CA THR A 609 3.98 19.64 29.17
C THR A 609 3.30 18.59 28.29
N GLN A 610 4.05 17.56 27.88
CA GLN A 610 3.52 16.45 27.09
C GLN A 610 2.47 15.66 27.87
N MET A 611 2.69 15.41 29.16
CA MET A 611 1.70 14.74 30.03
C MET A 611 0.38 15.52 30.11
N GLU A 612 0.41 16.84 30.14
CA GLU A 612 -0.81 17.68 30.16
C GLU A 612 -1.54 17.70 28.82
N ALA A 613 -0.80 17.64 27.72
CA ALA A 613 -1.34 17.62 26.36
C ALA A 613 -1.66 16.21 25.85
N PHE A 614 -1.46 15.17 26.66
CA PHE A 614 -1.67 13.79 26.25
C PHE A 614 -3.10 13.32 26.53
N ASP A 615 -3.89 13.23 25.46
CA ASP A 615 -5.26 12.70 25.48
C ASP A 615 -5.31 11.16 25.52
N GLY A 616 -4.54 10.55 26.43
CA GLY A 616 -4.42 9.09 26.58
C GLY A 616 -4.19 8.65 28.03
N ILE A 617 -3.69 7.42 28.21
CA ILE A 617 -3.37 6.88 29.54
C ILE A 617 -1.87 6.89 29.73
N PHE A 618 -1.39 7.73 30.65
CA PHE A 618 0.01 7.81 31.04
C PHE A 618 0.21 7.30 32.47
N ILE A 619 1.16 6.40 32.65
CA ILE A 619 1.51 5.82 33.95
C ILE A 619 3.01 5.99 34.18
N ALA A 620 3.39 6.76 35.20
CA ALA A 620 4.78 6.81 35.66
C ALA A 620 4.95 5.88 36.87
N THR A 621 5.96 5.02 36.86
CA THR A 621 6.33 4.23 38.04
C THR A 621 7.51 4.86 38.76
N THR A 622 7.51 4.81 40.09
CA THR A 622 8.62 5.32 40.90
C THR A 622 8.80 4.49 42.17
N ASN A 623 10.05 4.26 42.55
CA ASN A 623 10.38 3.66 43.85
C ASN A 623 10.60 4.72 44.94
N LEU A 624 10.77 5.99 44.57
CA LEU A 624 11.26 7.06 45.44
C LEU A 624 10.35 8.29 45.42
N MET A 625 9.10 8.12 45.86
CA MET A 625 8.09 9.21 45.89
C MET A 625 8.58 10.46 46.64
N GLU A 626 9.34 10.28 47.72
CA GLU A 626 9.87 11.36 48.55
C GLU A 626 10.95 12.20 47.85
N SER A 627 11.58 11.66 46.80
CA SER A 627 12.60 12.36 46.03
C SER A 627 12.05 13.18 44.86
N LEU A 628 10.74 13.10 44.59
CA LEU A 628 10.11 13.83 43.50
C LEU A 628 9.89 15.30 43.87
N ASP A 629 10.13 16.19 42.91
CA ASP A 629 9.90 17.61 43.13
C ASP A 629 8.40 17.96 43.27
N ALA A 630 8.12 19.02 44.03
CA ALA A 630 6.74 19.42 44.35
C ALA A 630 5.93 19.88 43.13
N ALA A 631 6.57 20.36 42.05
CA ALA A 631 5.87 20.77 40.84
C ALA A 631 5.38 19.55 40.06
N SER A 632 6.23 18.52 39.91
CA SER A 632 5.85 17.24 39.31
C SER A 632 4.68 16.58 40.05
N LEU A 633 4.73 16.56 41.38
CA LEU A 633 3.65 16.00 42.21
C LEU A 633 2.29 16.71 42.03
N ARG A 634 2.26 17.98 41.64
CA ARG A 634 0.99 18.70 41.38
C ARG A 634 0.37 18.33 40.03
N ARG A 635 1.17 17.85 39.08
CA ARG A 635 0.73 17.48 37.72
C ARG A 635 0.31 16.03 37.58
N PHE A 636 0.47 15.21 38.62
CA PHE A 636 -0.13 13.89 38.73
C PHE A 636 -1.45 13.97 39.51
N PRO A 637 -2.62 13.89 38.85
CA PRO A 637 -3.92 13.92 39.52
C PRO A 637 -4.14 12.68 40.38
N TRP A 638 -3.67 11.52 39.91
CA TRP A 638 -3.81 10.24 40.60
C TRP A 638 -2.46 9.73 41.07
N LYS A 639 -2.35 9.49 42.38
CA LYS A 639 -1.17 8.91 43.02
C LYS A 639 -1.63 7.62 43.70
N ILE A 640 -1.13 6.48 43.21
CA ILE A 640 -1.50 5.16 43.73
C ILE A 640 -0.28 4.63 44.49
N ARG A 641 -0.48 4.39 45.79
CA ARG A 641 0.55 3.84 46.66
C ARG A 641 0.47 2.31 46.66
N PHE A 642 1.62 1.70 46.43
CA PHE A 642 1.85 0.27 46.56
C PHE A 642 2.62 0.01 47.85
N ASP A 643 2.08 -0.86 48.68
CA ASP A 643 2.65 -1.27 49.96
C ASP A 643 3.06 -2.76 49.92
N TRP A 644 3.79 -3.22 50.94
CA TRP A 644 4.14 -4.64 51.12
C TRP A 644 2.89 -5.50 51.30
N LEU A 645 2.96 -6.81 51.05
CA LEU A 645 1.81 -7.70 51.19
C LEU A 645 1.21 -7.66 52.60
N LYS A 646 -0.12 -7.65 52.71
CA LYS A 646 -0.83 -7.83 53.98
C LYS A 646 -0.65 -9.27 54.49
N PRO A 647 -0.77 -9.54 55.81
CA PRO A 647 -0.56 -10.88 56.36
C PRO A 647 -1.32 -11.99 55.59
N GLY A 648 -2.63 -11.82 55.35
CA GLY A 648 -3.41 -12.79 54.58
C GLY A 648 -2.93 -12.98 53.13
N GLN A 649 -2.42 -11.93 52.48
CA GLN A 649 -1.90 -12.00 51.12
C GLN A 649 -0.53 -12.71 51.06
N ARG A 650 0.33 -12.53 52.09
CA ARG A 650 1.63 -13.24 52.19
C ARG A 650 1.43 -14.75 52.16
N TRP A 651 0.54 -15.24 53.03
CA TRP A 651 0.20 -16.66 53.10
C TRP A 651 -0.48 -17.14 51.82
N GLY A 652 -1.45 -16.38 51.31
CA GLY A 652 -2.17 -16.77 50.09
C GLY A 652 -1.25 -16.92 48.88
N LEU A 653 -0.34 -15.96 48.68
CA LEU A 653 0.62 -16.01 47.58
C LEU A 653 1.64 -17.15 47.77
N PHE A 654 2.15 -17.34 48.99
CA PHE A 654 3.05 -18.45 49.32
C PHE A 654 2.42 -19.80 48.98
N ALA A 655 1.21 -20.06 49.49
CA ALA A 655 0.53 -21.33 49.31
C ALA A 655 0.17 -21.59 47.84
N GLN A 656 -0.30 -20.56 47.13
CA GLN A 656 -0.64 -20.67 45.71
C GLN A 656 0.57 -21.07 44.87
N GLU A 657 1.69 -20.35 45.03
CA GLU A 657 2.88 -20.58 44.21
C GLU A 657 3.60 -21.88 44.59
N PHE A 658 3.61 -22.23 45.88
CA PHE A 658 4.15 -23.49 46.36
C PHE A 658 3.41 -24.70 45.76
N VAL A 659 2.07 -24.66 45.76
CA VAL A 659 1.25 -25.72 45.15
C VAL A 659 1.43 -25.74 43.62
N ARG A 660 1.55 -24.57 42.96
CA ARG A 660 1.81 -24.54 41.52
C ARG A 660 3.11 -25.25 41.14
N LEU A 661 4.15 -25.12 41.96
CA LEU A 661 5.43 -25.80 41.76
C LEU A 661 5.42 -27.29 42.13
N GLY A 662 4.25 -27.87 42.44
CA GLY A 662 4.11 -29.29 42.78
C GLY A 662 4.29 -29.62 44.26
N GLY A 663 4.32 -28.61 45.14
CA GLY A 663 4.40 -28.79 46.59
C GLY A 663 3.06 -29.20 47.23
N ASP A 664 3.13 -29.93 48.35
CA ASP A 664 1.94 -30.38 49.10
C ASP A 664 1.45 -29.29 50.09
N LEU A 665 0.21 -28.83 49.92
CA LEU A 665 -0.41 -27.82 50.78
C LEU A 665 -0.38 -28.22 52.28
N ALA A 666 -0.42 -29.51 52.61
CA ALA A 666 -0.31 -29.98 53.99
C ALA A 666 1.05 -29.63 54.61
N GLU A 667 2.14 -29.70 53.83
CA GLU A 667 3.48 -29.31 54.25
C GLU A 667 3.59 -27.79 54.45
N ALA A 668 2.94 -27.02 53.57
CA ALA A 668 2.93 -25.56 53.64
C ALA A 668 2.28 -25.03 54.92
N LEU A 669 1.25 -25.70 55.45
CA LEU A 669 0.50 -25.24 56.63
C LEU A 669 1.39 -25.06 57.86
N ALA A 670 2.42 -25.90 58.04
CA ALA A 670 3.38 -25.77 59.13
C ALA A 670 4.22 -24.48 59.08
N TRP A 671 4.26 -23.81 57.93
CA TRP A 671 5.04 -22.60 57.68
C TRP A 671 4.19 -21.33 57.62
N LYS A 672 2.89 -21.43 57.88
CA LYS A 672 1.97 -20.29 57.85
C LYS A 672 2.39 -19.17 58.79
N GLU A 673 2.59 -19.45 60.07
CA GLU A 673 2.97 -18.46 61.07
C GLU A 673 4.33 -17.79 60.75
N PRO A 674 5.39 -18.52 60.37
CA PRO A 674 6.62 -17.92 59.86
C PRO A 674 6.40 -16.99 58.65
N VAL A 675 5.64 -17.41 57.65
CA VAL A 675 5.37 -16.62 56.44
C VAL A 675 4.60 -15.33 56.77
N LEU A 676 3.64 -15.40 57.70
CA LEU A 676 2.88 -14.23 58.13
C LEU A 676 3.77 -13.14 58.75
N ARG A 677 4.93 -13.49 59.32
CA ARG A 677 5.88 -12.55 59.94
C ARG A 677 6.83 -11.86 58.95
N LEU A 678 6.79 -12.19 57.66
CA LEU A 678 7.63 -11.56 56.64
C LEU A 678 7.11 -10.14 56.29
N ASP A 679 7.42 -9.16 57.14
CA ASP A 679 6.80 -7.82 57.11
C ASP A 679 7.14 -6.93 55.90
N ARG A 680 8.08 -7.35 55.06
CA ARG A 680 8.49 -6.67 53.82
C ARG A 680 8.47 -7.58 52.59
N LEU A 681 7.61 -8.60 52.61
CA LEU A 681 7.45 -9.48 51.46
C LEU A 681 6.71 -8.75 50.33
N ALA A 682 7.30 -8.70 49.15
CA ALA A 682 6.64 -8.26 47.93
C ALA A 682 6.38 -9.44 46.97
N PRO A 683 5.39 -9.34 46.06
CA PRO A 683 5.17 -10.34 45.02
C PRO A 683 6.42 -10.65 44.19
N GLY A 684 7.24 -9.64 43.92
CA GLY A 684 8.51 -9.78 43.19
C GLY A 684 9.53 -10.68 43.88
N ASP A 685 9.47 -10.85 45.20
CA ASP A 685 10.36 -11.75 45.94
C ASP A 685 9.95 -13.20 45.73
N VAL A 686 8.64 -13.46 45.78
CA VAL A 686 8.08 -14.77 45.46
C VAL A 686 8.36 -15.14 44.01
N ALA A 687 8.17 -14.20 43.09
CA ALA A 687 8.54 -14.34 41.68
C ALA A 687 10.01 -14.70 41.44
N ALA A 688 10.93 -14.14 42.24
CA ALA A 688 12.35 -14.42 42.13
C ALA A 688 12.67 -15.85 42.57
N VAL A 689 12.13 -16.27 43.72
CA VAL A 689 12.31 -17.64 44.24
C VAL A 689 11.70 -18.68 43.31
N VAL A 690 10.49 -18.43 42.80
CA VAL A 690 9.83 -19.35 41.86
C VAL A 690 10.65 -19.55 40.59
N ARG A 691 11.23 -18.48 40.03
CA ARG A 691 12.13 -18.57 38.87
C ARG A 691 13.39 -19.41 39.14
N GLN A 692 13.88 -19.44 40.38
CA GLN A 692 15.00 -20.32 40.74
C GLN A 692 14.59 -21.80 40.65
N TYR A 693 13.40 -22.16 41.14
CA TYR A 693 12.90 -23.55 41.06
C TYR A 693 12.63 -23.98 39.62
N GLU A 694 11.99 -23.13 38.81
CA GLU A 694 11.70 -23.44 37.41
C GLU A 694 12.97 -23.59 36.56
N LEU A 695 14.00 -22.79 36.82
CA LEU A 695 15.28 -22.91 36.11
C LEU A 695 15.98 -24.25 36.40
N TRP A 696 15.78 -24.82 37.60
CA TRP A 696 16.42 -26.05 38.05
C TRP A 696 15.52 -27.28 37.91
N ASP A 697 14.27 -27.10 37.48
CA ASP A 697 13.24 -28.14 37.39
C ASP A 697 13.06 -28.92 38.71
N GLU A 698 13.10 -28.18 39.83
CA GLU A 698 13.04 -28.73 41.19
C GLU A 698 11.64 -28.55 41.81
N THR A 699 11.13 -29.60 42.46
CA THR A 699 9.94 -29.49 43.33
C THR A 699 10.33 -28.90 44.70
N PRO A 700 9.69 -27.82 45.16
CA PRO A 700 10.04 -27.19 46.43
C PRO A 700 9.54 -27.99 47.64
N SER A 701 10.32 -28.01 48.72
CA SER A 701 9.82 -28.28 50.07
C SER A 701 9.44 -26.97 50.75
N ALA A 702 8.42 -27.00 51.62
CA ALA A 702 7.86 -25.78 52.22
C ALA A 702 8.90 -25.01 53.05
N GLY A 703 9.79 -25.73 53.74
CA GLY A 703 10.86 -25.13 54.53
C GLY A 703 11.95 -24.49 53.68
N GLU A 704 12.34 -25.10 52.56
CA GLU A 704 13.31 -24.51 51.64
C GLU A 704 12.73 -23.29 50.93
N PHE A 705 11.47 -23.37 50.49
CA PHE A 705 10.77 -22.26 49.86
C PHE A 705 10.68 -21.05 50.82
N TYR A 706 10.33 -21.27 52.08
CA TYR A 706 10.36 -20.22 53.11
C TYR A 706 11.76 -19.66 53.35
N ARG A 707 12.80 -20.51 53.45
CA ARG A 707 14.18 -20.03 53.70
C ARG A 707 14.69 -19.13 52.57
N ARG A 708 14.43 -19.49 51.31
CA ARG A 708 14.80 -18.66 50.15
C ARG A 708 14.04 -17.33 50.17
N LEU A 709 12.75 -17.33 50.48
CA LEU A 709 11.96 -16.10 50.63
C LEU A 709 12.45 -15.21 51.79
N ALA A 710 12.74 -15.80 52.95
CA ALA A 710 13.26 -15.07 54.10
C ALA A 710 14.61 -14.42 53.79
N THR A 711 15.44 -15.08 52.98
CA THR A 711 16.74 -14.55 52.51
C THR A 711 16.55 -13.33 51.62
N GLU A 712 15.63 -13.38 50.65
CA GLU A 712 15.30 -12.24 49.78
C GLU A 712 14.76 -11.04 50.58
N VAL A 713 13.85 -11.29 51.54
CA VAL A 713 13.31 -10.23 52.41
C VAL A 713 14.41 -9.60 53.29
N ALA A 714 15.33 -10.41 53.80
CA ALA A 714 16.45 -9.93 54.61
C ALA A 714 17.45 -9.10 53.78
N ALA A 715 17.74 -9.50 52.55
CA ALA A 715 18.63 -8.75 51.65
C ALA A 715 18.13 -7.31 51.41
N LYS A 716 16.80 -7.12 51.29
CA LYS A 716 16.18 -5.80 51.16
C LYS A 716 16.27 -4.94 52.43
N ALA A 717 16.21 -5.56 53.61
CA ALA A 717 16.36 -4.84 54.87
C ALA A 717 17.77 -4.24 55.00
N ALA A 718 18.81 -4.99 54.63
CA ALA A 718 20.20 -4.53 54.66
C ALA A 718 20.47 -3.35 53.69
N ILE A 719 19.89 -3.36 52.49
CA ILE A 719 20.02 -2.28 51.50
C ILE A 719 19.34 -0.99 51.98
N GLY A 720 18.18 -1.11 52.64
CA GLY A 720 17.46 0.03 53.22
C GLY A 720 18.23 0.72 54.35
N GLU A 721 18.88 -0.06 55.22
CA GLU A 721 19.67 0.47 56.34
C GLU A 721 20.98 1.15 55.89
N ALA A 722 21.68 0.59 54.89
CA ALA A 722 22.87 1.20 54.30
C ALA A 722 22.59 2.55 53.63
N GLY A 723 21.42 2.69 52.97
CA GLY A 723 20.97 3.96 52.37
C GLY A 723 20.63 5.05 53.40
N THR A 724 20.12 4.68 54.57
CA THR A 724 19.87 5.61 55.69
C THR A 724 21.13 5.96 56.48
N ALA A 725 22.10 5.05 56.60
CA ALA A 725 23.37 5.31 57.27
C ALA A 725 24.22 6.34 56.51
N ASN A 726 24.22 6.28 55.18
CA ASN A 726 24.96 7.23 54.33
C ASN A 726 24.34 8.65 54.30
N ARG A 727 23.10 8.82 54.78
CA ARG A 727 22.43 10.13 54.94
C ARG A 727 22.73 10.81 56.28
N ARG A 728 23.19 10.07 57.30
CA ARG A 728 23.59 10.66 58.60
C ARG A 728 25.04 11.14 58.62
N SER A 729 25.89 10.62 57.73
CA SER A 729 27.30 11.03 57.59
C SER A 729 27.52 12.29 56.75
N THR A 730 26.48 12.83 56.10
CA THR A 730 26.55 14.03 55.26
C THR A 730 25.98 15.30 55.92
N VAL A 731 25.55 15.23 57.18
CA VAL A 731 25.11 16.38 57.99
C VAL A 731 25.93 16.47 59.30
N SER A 732 27.24 16.24 59.21
CA SER A 732 28.18 16.49 60.31
C SER A 732 29.28 17.44 59.85
#